data_AF-A0A167ZLW1-F1
#
_entry.id   AF-A0A167ZLW1-F1
#
_cell.length_a   1.000
_cell.length_b   1.000
_cell.length_c   1.000
_cell.angle_alpha   90.00
_cell.angle_beta   90.00
_cell.angle_gamma   90.00
#
_symmetry.space_group_name_H-M   'P 1'
#
loop_
_entity.id
_entity.type
_entity.pdbx_description
1 polymer ?
#
loop_
_entity_poly.entity_id
_entity_poly.type
_entity_poly.pdbx_seq_one_letter_code
_entity_poly.pdbx_strand_id
1 'polypeptide(L)'
;MGGNAGIRGYLIQTIICILDALDSDNKWSEVTLEPLDESEKVDIRWVYSDKVKVCQVKSSQNIIRLTDAKKWSNELITNSPNIEEYELIVVGHPEEKLLKSDSIGKVKISKVQSLNTDNLIDIASTKIDAYYEKHGRTKMSSKVREILVKTLAMHFGTNSITGKEVTREDFDKQLLDWISAIERQIETNPFAVLASPAANESKPFNIRIAEKILELIGWTNFNENIALKIYNDKTEEDDEFKVDFFGDFESKLKSNTDDAILVTSIHDLTYPLSSKKEIQHYHYSSEKIFDDLQLKNKIPFKRNSSTEYHNILFWLTTENSEVNQDFIHHAKDNYRKDWLNEEMYYYLVDNNKAVFLISSIVTAKNYREDLTVKFLYPITEANQSPGQIGKRGTKLPAQFINSSILPIIKESSNKISILIFCSDSFSEDSLKKLIWLTIRLTSGLGNEYLLYFSDYDEIENKNIVAEVIRSFDDEILEDKIQVQKYDRIDAEALDGVLATSNSLVKNENFDELKTQTQLKSKHLNEAFVNILPYGDIIKPFLKTDAITANDMKIFLAKKGIFVKSADRSKLISLMSVLLFSPKELEDFKTLIDVKDRPVNTINEIFQIKQNESLESVFKRIRPNFDNVTENLNTKLLDTPVFKPNPSNPNEYILDVRTERKDPTSQVSVNTLWGRIEIICTKENDTLVVNRVNTVSREDKVIAKRVMKSVESEFKQADFIKDETIKIMFKSFKDNIDRVNFLLSFTNITSSTIFKEPEIKSIKFKFDDVEDIPEAFKDKKDKDLITYFSGRNLSGINEISEDDFKKVLLLEEIYITYKYDHYNLKNGFYSVKYNFSDALKNKPEKDGVFKSEPNLYMSSQVKKLANIDLFKRELSKEIERIKLEKLKQFNIIE
;
A
#
# COMPACT_ATOMS: atom_id res chain seq x y z
N MET A 1 22.53 -18.81 33.30
CA MET A 1 22.55 -17.71 32.31
C MET A 1 21.11 -17.45 31.89
N GLY A 2 20.68 -16.19 31.74
CA GLY A 2 19.31 -15.84 31.35
C GLY A 2 19.16 -15.66 29.83
N GLY A 3 18.09 -16.24 29.27
CA GLY A 3 17.53 -15.97 27.94
C GLY A 3 18.53 -15.88 26.78
N ASN A 4 18.79 -14.66 26.32
CA ASN A 4 19.54 -14.38 25.09
C ASN A 4 20.98 -14.91 25.09
N ALA A 5 21.65 -14.93 26.24
CA ALA A 5 23.02 -15.43 26.34
C ALA A 5 23.10 -16.96 26.16
N GLY A 6 22.06 -17.68 26.61
CA GLY A 6 21.96 -19.13 26.43
C GLY A 6 21.67 -19.51 24.98
N ILE A 7 20.70 -18.84 24.34
CA ILE A 7 20.36 -19.06 22.92
C ILE A 7 21.58 -18.80 22.02
N ARG A 8 22.32 -17.71 22.26
CA ARG A 8 23.54 -17.41 21.52
C ARG A 8 24.64 -18.46 21.73
N GLY A 9 24.83 -18.93 22.96
CA GLY A 9 25.82 -19.97 23.26
C GLY A 9 25.53 -21.27 22.50
N TYR A 10 24.26 -21.68 22.48
CA TYR A 10 23.81 -22.85 21.75
C TYR A 10 23.97 -22.71 20.22
N LEU A 11 23.65 -21.54 19.67
CA LEU A 11 23.87 -21.26 18.25
C LEU A 11 25.36 -21.34 17.88
N ILE A 12 26.24 -20.73 18.69
CA ILE A 12 27.69 -20.79 18.48
C ILE A 12 28.17 -22.26 18.51
N GLN A 13 27.76 -23.03 19.51
CA GLN A 13 28.10 -24.44 19.63
C GLN A 13 27.66 -25.25 18.40
N THR A 14 26.44 -25.01 17.91
CA THR A 14 25.92 -25.67 16.71
C THR A 14 26.77 -25.33 15.48
N ILE A 15 27.13 -24.06 15.30
CA ILE A 15 27.98 -23.63 14.17
C ILE A 15 29.39 -24.22 14.28
N ILE A 16 29.97 -24.32 15.49
CA ILE A 16 31.26 -24.98 15.71
C ILE A 16 31.19 -26.47 15.32
N CYS A 17 30.12 -27.17 15.71
CA CYS A 17 29.91 -28.56 15.31
C CYS A 17 29.91 -28.72 13.79
N ILE A 18 29.23 -27.81 13.07
CA ILE A 18 29.18 -27.80 11.60
C ILE A 18 30.56 -27.50 10.99
N LEU A 19 31.29 -26.52 11.53
CA LEU A 19 32.62 -26.15 11.07
C LEU A 19 33.61 -27.31 11.15
N ASP A 20 33.52 -28.10 12.23
CA ASP A 20 34.34 -29.28 12.43
C ASP A 20 33.82 -30.46 11.59
N ALA A 21 32.51 -30.61 11.40
CA ALA A 21 31.92 -31.65 10.56
C ALA A 21 32.36 -31.52 9.10
N LEU A 22 32.41 -30.29 8.60
CA LEU A 22 32.82 -29.93 7.25
C LEU A 22 34.35 -29.94 7.04
N ASP A 23 35.14 -30.08 8.10
CA ASP A 23 36.60 -30.09 8.00
C ASP A 23 37.09 -31.35 7.28
N SER A 24 37.92 -31.15 6.24
CA SER A 24 38.47 -32.24 5.44
C SER A 24 39.42 -33.15 6.20
N ASP A 25 40.05 -32.64 7.26
CA ASP A 25 40.98 -33.39 8.10
C ASP A 25 40.26 -34.19 9.20
N ASN A 26 38.97 -33.89 9.43
CA ASN A 26 38.16 -34.54 10.46
C ASN A 26 37.43 -35.78 9.90
N LYS A 27 38.01 -36.97 10.12
CA LYS A 27 37.52 -38.26 9.63
C LYS A 27 36.58 -38.97 10.62
N TRP A 28 35.55 -38.27 11.07
CA TRP A 28 34.55 -38.81 12.00
C TRP A 28 33.59 -39.79 11.31
N SER A 29 33.05 -40.74 12.07
CA SER A 29 32.01 -41.68 11.62
C SER A 29 30.63 -41.26 12.09
N GLU A 30 30.52 -40.80 13.35
CA GLU A 30 29.27 -40.30 13.93
C GLU A 30 29.51 -39.04 14.77
N VAL A 31 28.50 -38.17 14.82
CA VAL A 31 28.49 -36.96 15.64
C VAL A 31 27.16 -36.81 16.36
N THR A 32 27.23 -36.42 17.63
CA THR A 32 26.06 -36.11 18.46
C THR A 32 26.23 -34.74 19.08
N LEU A 33 25.31 -33.83 18.78
CA LEU A 33 25.21 -32.52 19.43
C LEU A 33 24.28 -32.66 20.63
N GLU A 34 24.71 -32.25 21.84
CA GLU A 34 23.96 -32.43 23.10
C GLU A 34 23.52 -33.90 23.32
N PRO A 35 24.45 -34.82 23.65
CA PRO A 35 24.07 -36.18 24.04
C PRO A 35 23.12 -36.16 25.25
N LEU A 36 22.09 -37.02 25.26
CA LEU A 36 20.99 -37.02 26.25
C LEU A 36 21.38 -37.42 27.69
N ASP A 37 22.67 -37.68 27.97
CA ASP A 37 23.11 -37.98 29.31
C ASP A 37 23.30 -36.68 30.11
N GLU A 38 22.32 -36.32 30.94
CA GLU A 38 22.35 -35.10 31.79
C GLU A 38 23.54 -35.05 32.75
N SER A 39 24.23 -36.18 32.98
CA SER A 39 25.44 -36.23 33.79
C SER A 39 26.69 -35.76 33.05
N GLU A 40 26.69 -35.81 31.71
CA GLU A 40 27.84 -35.44 30.88
C GLU A 40 27.85 -33.92 30.60
N LYS A 41 28.98 -33.25 30.89
CA LYS A 41 29.20 -31.83 30.54
C LYS A 41 29.69 -31.67 29.09
N VAL A 42 29.17 -32.51 28.20
CA VAL A 42 29.59 -32.67 26.81
C VAL A 42 28.62 -31.93 25.90
N ASP A 43 29.16 -31.04 25.09
CA ASP A 43 28.38 -30.24 24.15
C ASP A 43 28.35 -30.89 22.76
N ILE A 44 29.45 -31.56 22.37
CA ILE A 44 29.59 -32.31 21.11
C ILE A 44 30.36 -33.62 21.38
N ARG A 45 29.83 -34.74 20.88
CA ARG A 45 30.49 -36.05 20.92
C ARG A 45 30.81 -36.51 19.50
N TRP A 46 32.08 -36.84 19.26
CA TRP A 46 32.57 -37.38 17.99
C TRP A 46 33.00 -38.83 18.16
N VAL A 47 32.55 -39.70 17.27
CA VAL A 47 33.03 -41.08 17.15
C VAL A 47 33.90 -41.18 15.91
N TYR A 48 35.06 -41.80 16.08
CA TYR A 48 35.99 -42.15 15.01
C TYR A 48 36.14 -43.69 14.96
N SER A 49 36.80 -44.20 13.92
CA SER A 49 37.03 -45.64 13.78
C SER A 49 37.81 -46.28 14.93
N ASP A 50 38.62 -45.49 15.64
CA ASP A 50 39.60 -45.96 16.63
C ASP A 50 39.47 -45.29 18.01
N LYS A 51 38.62 -44.25 18.15
CA LYS A 51 38.54 -43.44 19.37
C LYS A 51 37.23 -42.65 19.47
N VAL A 52 36.91 -42.20 20.69
CA VAL A 52 35.86 -41.22 20.95
C VAL A 52 36.48 -39.91 21.43
N LYS A 53 35.97 -38.79 20.91
CA LYS A 53 36.36 -37.44 21.36
C LYS A 53 35.14 -36.71 21.88
N VAL A 54 35.25 -36.13 23.08
CA VAL A 54 34.22 -35.25 23.64
C VAL A 54 34.70 -33.81 23.68
N CYS A 55 33.81 -32.90 23.28
CA CYS A 55 34.09 -31.49 23.21
C CYS A 55 33.14 -30.69 24.11
N GLN A 56 33.67 -29.67 24.75
CA GLN A 56 32.88 -28.64 25.43
C GLN A 56 33.14 -27.28 24.79
N VAL A 57 32.09 -26.53 24.47
CA VAL A 57 32.15 -25.20 23.85
C VAL A 57 31.80 -24.13 24.88
N LYS A 58 32.69 -23.15 25.07
CA LYS A 58 32.47 -22.02 25.98
C LYS A 58 32.64 -20.71 25.24
N SER A 59 31.52 -20.00 25.07
CA SER A 59 31.47 -18.68 24.43
C SER A 59 31.23 -17.56 25.45
N SER A 60 31.98 -16.46 25.38
CA SER A 60 31.78 -15.30 26.27
C SER A 60 32.20 -13.98 25.62
N GLN A 61 31.38 -12.94 25.83
CA GLN A 61 31.76 -11.54 25.54
C GLN A 61 32.80 -11.00 26.54
N ASN A 62 32.82 -11.54 27.76
CA ASN A 62 33.80 -11.20 28.79
C ASN A 62 35.07 -12.07 28.65
N ILE A 63 36.17 -11.58 29.21
CA ILE A 63 37.46 -12.28 29.23
C ILE A 63 37.32 -13.67 29.83
N ILE A 64 37.78 -14.69 29.10
CA ILE A 64 37.81 -16.09 29.55
C ILE A 64 39.16 -16.35 30.22
N ARG A 65 39.15 -16.60 31.53
CA ARG A 65 40.37 -16.76 32.32
C ARG A 65 40.87 -18.21 32.31
N LEU A 66 42.18 -18.41 32.49
CA LEU A 66 42.77 -19.75 32.61
C LEU A 66 42.21 -20.52 33.81
N THR A 67 41.83 -19.84 34.88
CA THR A 67 41.19 -20.46 36.06
C THR A 67 39.85 -21.08 35.70
N ASP A 68 39.06 -20.41 34.88
CA ASP A 68 37.74 -20.90 34.43
C ASP A 68 37.91 -22.05 33.45
N ALA A 69 38.85 -21.94 32.50
CA ALA A 69 39.19 -23.02 31.58
C ALA A 69 39.70 -24.28 32.30
N LYS A 70 40.51 -24.13 33.36
CA LYS A 70 40.94 -25.25 34.22
C LYS A 70 39.76 -25.92 34.93
N LYS A 71 38.83 -25.12 35.45
CA LYS A 71 37.62 -25.63 36.09
C LYS A 71 36.77 -26.45 35.10
N TRP A 72 36.49 -25.89 33.92
CA TRP A 72 35.71 -26.59 32.88
C TRP A 72 36.41 -27.85 32.38
N SER A 73 37.73 -27.81 32.19
CA SER A 73 38.52 -28.99 31.79
C SER A 73 38.42 -30.12 32.82
N ASN A 74 38.49 -29.79 34.11
CA ASN A 74 38.34 -30.78 35.18
C ASN A 74 36.90 -31.33 35.23
N GLU A 75 35.90 -30.46 35.07
CA GLU A 75 34.49 -30.85 35.03
C GLU A 75 34.21 -31.79 33.85
N LEU A 76 34.76 -31.51 32.66
CA LEU A 76 34.60 -32.34 31.47
C LEU A 76 35.18 -33.75 31.68
N ILE A 77 36.38 -33.86 32.26
CA ILE A 77 36.99 -35.18 32.55
C ILE A 77 36.21 -35.94 33.63
N THR A 78 35.78 -35.25 34.69
CA THR A 78 35.13 -35.89 35.84
C THR A 78 33.76 -36.46 35.46
N ASN A 79 33.03 -35.75 34.60
CA ASN A 79 31.68 -36.09 34.22
C ASN A 79 31.60 -37.02 33.00
N SER A 80 32.71 -37.24 32.29
CA SER A 80 32.77 -38.14 31.13
C SER A 80 33.99 -39.05 31.24
N PRO A 81 33.99 -40.03 32.16
CA PRO A 81 35.13 -40.93 32.36
C PRO A 81 35.30 -41.90 31.18
N ASN A 82 36.53 -42.36 30.96
CA ASN A 82 36.88 -43.35 29.92
C ASN A 82 36.75 -42.87 28.46
N ILE A 83 36.97 -41.58 28.19
CA ILE A 83 37.08 -41.05 26.83
C ILE A 83 38.56 -40.91 26.45
N GLU A 84 38.90 -41.23 25.21
CA GLU A 84 40.28 -41.16 24.70
C GLU A 84 40.76 -39.72 24.53
N GLU A 85 39.89 -38.82 24.01
CA GLU A 85 40.24 -37.43 23.73
C GLU A 85 39.22 -36.43 24.30
N TYR A 86 39.74 -35.39 24.96
CA TYR A 86 38.95 -34.29 25.52
C TYR A 86 39.38 -32.97 24.88
N GLU A 87 38.42 -32.15 24.47
CA GLU A 87 38.67 -30.85 23.85
C GLU A 87 37.78 -29.76 24.46
N LEU A 88 38.38 -28.63 24.85
CA LEU A 88 37.68 -27.43 25.27
C LEU A 88 37.84 -26.37 24.19
N ILE A 89 36.73 -26.00 23.56
CA ILE A 89 36.65 -25.00 22.49
C ILE A 89 36.22 -23.67 23.11
N VAL A 90 37.10 -22.67 23.02
CA VAL A 90 36.91 -21.36 23.63
C VAL A 90 36.63 -20.33 22.54
N VAL A 91 35.50 -19.63 22.66
CA VAL A 91 35.00 -18.66 21.66
C VAL A 91 34.85 -17.27 22.28
N GLY A 92 35.51 -16.26 21.71
CA GLY A 92 35.48 -14.87 22.20
C GLY A 92 36.85 -14.37 22.64
N HIS A 93 36.95 -13.82 23.86
CA HIS A 93 38.17 -13.15 24.33
C HIS A 93 38.92 -13.94 25.43
N PRO A 94 39.75 -14.95 25.08
CA PRO A 94 40.60 -15.64 26.07
C PRO A 94 41.74 -14.74 26.57
N GLU A 95 42.13 -14.90 27.84
CA GLU A 95 43.28 -14.19 28.39
C GLU A 95 44.61 -14.65 27.77
N GLU A 96 45.64 -13.80 27.81
CA GLU A 96 46.94 -14.04 27.16
C GLU A 96 47.62 -15.35 27.61
N LYS A 97 47.47 -15.73 28.89
CA LYS A 97 48.00 -17.00 29.41
C LYS A 97 47.30 -18.21 28.81
N LEU A 98 46.00 -18.10 28.54
CA LEU A 98 45.21 -19.15 27.90
C LEU A 98 45.51 -19.23 26.39
N LEU A 99 45.76 -18.08 25.73
CA LEU A 99 46.19 -18.05 24.33
C LEU A 99 47.49 -18.84 24.09
N LYS A 100 48.44 -18.76 25.03
CA LYS A 100 49.74 -19.46 25.00
C LYS A 100 49.67 -20.94 25.43
N SER A 101 48.52 -21.42 25.88
CA SER A 101 48.36 -22.80 26.37
C SER A 101 47.65 -23.66 25.33
N ASP A 102 48.26 -24.76 24.88
CA ASP A 102 47.65 -25.67 23.90
C ASP A 102 46.89 -26.83 24.55
N SER A 103 47.15 -27.08 25.84
CA SER A 103 46.45 -28.08 26.64
C SER A 103 46.36 -27.68 28.12
N ILE A 104 45.35 -28.22 28.80
CA ILE A 104 45.20 -28.19 30.25
C ILE A 104 45.05 -29.64 30.73
N GLY A 105 46.13 -30.20 31.27
CA GLY A 105 46.16 -31.62 31.64
C GLY A 105 45.98 -32.50 30.40
N LYS A 106 44.93 -33.33 30.37
CA LYS A 106 44.56 -34.18 29.23
C LYS A 106 43.60 -33.50 28.23
N VAL A 107 43.15 -32.28 28.50
CA VAL A 107 42.20 -31.55 27.65
C VAL A 107 42.94 -30.65 26.67
N LYS A 108 42.70 -30.83 25.36
CA LYS A 108 43.19 -29.95 24.30
C LYS A 108 42.41 -28.64 24.29
N ILE A 109 43.09 -27.51 24.11
CA ILE A 109 42.45 -26.18 24.05
C ILE A 109 42.42 -25.67 22.61
N SER A 110 41.22 -25.61 22.04
CA SER A 110 40.98 -25.05 20.70
C SER A 110 40.37 -23.66 20.83
N LYS A 111 40.89 -22.69 20.06
CA LYS A 111 40.57 -21.27 20.21
C LYS A 111 39.91 -20.76 18.93
N VAL A 112 38.72 -20.18 19.05
CA VAL A 112 37.98 -19.59 17.92
C VAL A 112 37.84 -18.08 18.15
N GLN A 113 38.33 -17.30 17.19
CA GLN A 113 38.55 -15.86 17.38
C GLN A 113 37.27 -15.01 17.32
N SER A 114 36.23 -15.46 16.61
CA SER A 114 35.01 -14.67 16.40
C SER A 114 33.87 -15.11 17.33
N LEU A 115 33.33 -14.15 18.09
CA LEU A 115 32.02 -14.28 18.73
C LEU A 115 30.87 -13.79 17.82
N ASN A 116 31.21 -13.17 16.68
CA ASN A 116 30.25 -12.74 15.68
C ASN A 116 29.79 -13.96 14.88
N THR A 117 28.50 -14.27 14.99
CA THR A 117 27.83 -15.38 14.30
C THR A 117 27.90 -15.26 12.79
N ASP A 118 27.87 -14.04 12.24
CA ASP A 118 27.90 -13.81 10.79
C ASP A 118 29.27 -14.22 10.23
N ASN A 119 30.36 -13.84 10.91
CA ASN A 119 31.70 -14.28 10.55
C ASN A 119 31.88 -15.81 10.68
N LEU A 120 31.29 -16.44 11.70
CA LEU A 120 31.31 -17.91 11.82
C LEU A 120 30.54 -18.59 10.68
N ILE A 121 29.42 -18.00 10.25
CA ILE A 121 28.65 -18.45 9.09
C ILE A 121 29.46 -18.27 7.79
N ASP A 122 30.22 -17.19 7.64
CA ASP A 122 31.09 -16.97 6.47
C ASP A 122 32.22 -18.02 6.39
N ILE A 123 32.82 -18.36 7.53
CA ILE A 123 33.83 -19.43 7.60
C ILE A 123 33.20 -20.78 7.22
N ALA A 124 32.03 -21.09 7.75
CA ALA A 124 31.31 -22.33 7.43
C ALA A 124 30.94 -22.38 5.94
N SER A 125 30.52 -21.25 5.38
CA SER A 125 30.24 -21.10 3.95
C SER A 125 31.47 -21.41 3.10
N THR A 126 32.66 -20.96 3.51
CA THR A 126 33.92 -21.28 2.83
C THR A 126 34.25 -22.78 2.89
N LYS A 127 33.98 -23.44 4.02
CA LYS A 127 34.19 -24.89 4.17
C LYS A 127 33.22 -25.73 3.34
N ILE A 128 31.96 -25.30 3.18
CA ILE A 128 31.00 -25.95 2.27
C ILE A 128 31.55 -25.96 0.83
N ASP A 129 32.14 -24.86 0.37
CA ASP A 129 32.76 -24.78 -0.97
C ASP A 129 33.89 -25.81 -1.13
N ALA A 130 34.82 -25.87 -0.17
CA ALA A 130 35.94 -26.81 -0.21
C ALA A 130 35.46 -28.27 -0.16
N TYR A 131 34.41 -28.53 0.61
CA TYR A 131 33.74 -29.83 0.66
C TYR A 131 33.15 -30.20 -0.72
N TYR A 132 32.57 -29.24 -1.44
CA TYR A 132 31.91 -29.43 -2.73
C TYR A 132 32.89 -29.68 -3.88
N GLU A 133 33.99 -28.92 -3.94
CA GLU A 133 35.05 -29.12 -4.93
C GLU A 133 35.63 -30.54 -4.87
N LYS A 134 35.77 -31.08 -3.66
CA LYS A 134 36.28 -32.44 -3.42
C LYS A 134 35.34 -33.53 -3.94
N HIS A 135 34.04 -33.25 -4.06
CA HIS A 135 33.03 -34.17 -4.57
C HIS A 135 32.74 -33.96 -6.07
N GLY A 136 33.62 -33.25 -6.79
CA GLY A 136 33.59 -33.13 -8.25
C GLY A 136 32.56 -32.14 -8.78
N ARG A 137 32.11 -31.18 -7.95
CA ARG A 137 31.11 -30.17 -8.33
C ARG A 137 31.71 -28.75 -8.33
N THR A 138 31.12 -27.84 -9.09
CA THR A 138 31.59 -26.44 -9.26
C THR A 138 31.27 -25.57 -8.04
N LYS A 139 32.10 -24.55 -7.76
CA LYS A 139 31.90 -23.62 -6.63
C LYS A 139 30.47 -23.04 -6.57
N MET A 140 29.95 -22.92 -5.35
CA MET A 140 28.59 -22.45 -5.10
C MET A 140 28.56 -20.92 -4.91
N SER A 141 27.42 -20.28 -5.20
CA SER A 141 27.26 -18.86 -4.89
C SER A 141 27.35 -18.61 -3.37
N SER A 142 27.85 -17.45 -2.95
CA SER A 142 28.01 -17.10 -1.52
C SER A 142 26.71 -17.19 -0.73
N LYS A 143 25.59 -16.80 -1.34
CA LYS A 143 24.29 -16.81 -0.69
C LYS A 143 23.79 -18.23 -0.45
N VAL A 144 23.90 -19.12 -1.44
CA VAL A 144 23.50 -20.54 -1.30
C VAL A 144 24.30 -21.21 -0.18
N ARG A 145 25.58 -20.90 -0.05
CA ARG A 145 26.40 -21.39 1.08
C ARG A 145 25.88 -20.91 2.42
N GLU A 146 25.57 -19.62 2.56
CA GLU A 146 25.03 -19.05 3.79
C GLU A 146 23.72 -19.74 4.22
N ILE A 147 22.85 -20.03 3.25
CA ILE A 147 21.59 -20.74 3.46
C ILE A 147 21.83 -22.18 3.91
N LEU A 148 22.74 -22.89 3.26
CA LEU A 148 23.08 -24.26 3.63
C LEU A 148 23.63 -24.33 5.06
N VAL A 149 24.48 -23.38 5.47
CA VAL A 149 24.96 -23.28 6.85
C VAL A 149 23.79 -23.07 7.83
N LYS A 150 22.83 -22.20 7.51
CA LYS A 150 21.66 -21.97 8.36
C LYS A 150 20.73 -23.18 8.43
N THR A 151 20.50 -23.87 7.32
CA THR A 151 19.70 -25.11 7.25
C THR A 151 20.38 -26.24 8.03
N LEU A 152 21.70 -26.40 7.87
CA LEU A 152 22.51 -27.33 8.68
C LEU A 152 22.41 -26.99 10.16
N ALA A 153 22.53 -25.71 10.55
CA ALA A 153 22.41 -25.28 11.94
C ALA A 153 21.03 -25.60 12.52
N MET A 154 19.97 -25.35 11.76
CA MET A 154 18.61 -25.71 12.16
C MET A 154 18.41 -27.23 12.29
N HIS A 155 18.98 -28.01 11.37
CA HIS A 155 18.89 -29.47 11.42
C HIS A 155 19.65 -30.08 12.60
N PHE A 156 20.90 -29.70 12.81
CA PHE A 156 21.69 -30.12 13.97
C PHE A 156 21.04 -29.66 15.27
N GLY A 157 20.52 -28.44 15.31
CA GLY A 157 19.77 -27.95 16.46
C GLY A 157 18.52 -28.79 16.76
N THR A 158 17.79 -29.21 15.74
CA THR A 158 16.62 -30.09 15.89
C THR A 158 17.01 -31.48 16.38
N ASN A 159 18.08 -32.07 15.83
CA ASN A 159 18.58 -33.37 16.25
C ASN A 159 19.07 -33.37 17.70
N SER A 160 19.64 -32.25 18.16
CA SER A 160 20.10 -32.06 19.54
C SER A 160 18.97 -32.12 20.58
N ILE A 161 17.74 -31.74 20.23
CA ILE A 161 16.58 -31.85 21.14
C ILE A 161 16.36 -33.31 21.58
N THR A 162 16.68 -34.25 20.68
CA THR A 162 16.52 -35.69 20.89
C THR A 162 17.86 -36.41 21.10
N GLY A 163 18.98 -35.67 21.21
CA GLY A 163 20.35 -36.21 21.21
C GLY A 163 20.61 -37.25 20.12
N LYS A 164 20.05 -37.01 18.93
CA LYS A 164 20.11 -37.96 17.82
C LYS A 164 21.54 -38.03 17.27
N GLU A 165 22.05 -39.25 17.12
CA GLU A 165 23.32 -39.51 16.47
C GLU A 165 23.19 -39.30 14.95
N VAL A 166 24.12 -38.56 14.36
CA VAL A 166 24.18 -38.30 12.92
C VAL A 166 25.39 -39.04 12.36
N THR A 167 25.18 -39.96 11.43
CA THR A 167 26.27 -40.66 10.73
C THR A 167 26.89 -39.76 9.65
N ARG A 168 28.14 -40.03 9.29
CA ARG A 168 28.81 -39.29 8.20
C ARG A 168 28.07 -39.43 6.88
N GLU A 169 27.58 -40.63 6.59
CA GLU A 169 26.81 -40.92 5.37
C GLU A 169 25.49 -40.14 5.34
N ASP A 170 24.74 -40.10 6.45
CA ASP A 170 23.49 -39.34 6.52
C ASP A 170 23.72 -37.83 6.40
N PHE A 171 24.79 -37.32 7.00
CA PHE A 171 25.20 -35.92 6.87
C PHE A 171 25.51 -35.57 5.41
N ASP A 172 26.39 -36.35 4.77
CA ASP A 172 26.82 -36.13 3.39
C ASP A 172 25.62 -36.21 2.43
N LYS A 173 24.72 -37.19 2.63
CA LYS A 173 23.50 -37.36 1.82
C LYS A 173 22.53 -36.18 1.97
N GLN A 174 22.22 -35.76 3.19
CA GLN A 174 21.28 -34.66 3.43
C GLN A 174 21.80 -33.33 2.90
N LEU A 175 23.09 -33.07 3.06
CA LEU A 175 23.73 -31.88 2.50
C LEU A 175 23.59 -31.86 0.97
N LEU A 176 23.86 -32.98 0.30
CA LEU A 176 23.70 -33.10 -1.15
C LEU A 176 22.23 -32.98 -1.60
N ASP A 177 21.27 -33.51 -0.85
CA ASP A 177 19.84 -33.41 -1.15
C ASP A 177 19.34 -31.96 -1.07
N TRP A 178 19.69 -31.21 -0.02
CA TRP A 178 19.32 -29.79 0.10
C TRP A 178 19.96 -28.94 -0.98
N ILE A 179 21.22 -29.19 -1.31
CA ILE A 179 21.90 -28.51 -2.41
C ILE A 179 21.17 -28.76 -3.72
N SER A 180 20.87 -30.03 -4.02
CA SER A 180 20.19 -30.40 -5.26
C SER A 180 18.78 -29.81 -5.34
N ALA A 181 18.08 -29.65 -4.21
CA ALA A 181 16.79 -28.98 -4.15
C ALA A 181 16.89 -27.47 -4.44
N ILE A 182 17.89 -26.78 -3.88
CA ILE A 182 18.15 -25.36 -4.16
C ILE A 182 18.59 -25.15 -5.61
N GLU A 183 19.46 -26.02 -6.15
CA GLU A 183 19.90 -25.97 -7.55
C GLU A 183 18.71 -26.11 -8.51
N ARG A 184 17.83 -27.11 -8.31
CA ARG A 184 16.60 -27.27 -9.11
C ARG A 184 15.64 -26.09 -9.01
N GLN A 185 15.53 -25.49 -7.82
CA GLN A 185 14.68 -24.32 -7.61
C GLN A 185 15.22 -23.11 -8.37
N ILE A 186 16.53 -22.88 -8.34
CA ILE A 186 17.18 -21.82 -9.10
C ILE A 186 17.03 -22.09 -10.59
N GLU A 187 17.30 -23.31 -11.08
CA GLU A 187 17.17 -23.67 -12.50
C GLU A 187 15.79 -23.40 -13.10
N THR A 188 14.72 -23.51 -12.30
CA THR A 188 13.34 -23.29 -12.73
C THR A 188 12.88 -21.84 -12.56
N ASN A 189 13.69 -20.97 -11.95
CA ASN A 189 13.33 -19.57 -11.72
C ASN A 189 13.63 -18.68 -12.95
N PRO A 190 12.72 -17.78 -13.35
CA PRO A 190 12.90 -16.93 -14.53
C PRO A 190 14.13 -16.03 -14.48
N PHE A 191 14.63 -15.66 -13.28
CA PHE A 191 15.84 -14.83 -13.16
C PHE A 191 17.15 -15.62 -13.29
N ALA A 192 17.12 -16.95 -13.18
CA ALA A 192 18.34 -17.75 -13.25
C ALA A 192 19.02 -17.71 -14.61
N VAL A 193 18.25 -17.52 -15.69
CA VAL A 193 18.81 -17.36 -17.03
C VAL A 193 19.50 -16.01 -17.23
N LEU A 194 19.08 -14.95 -16.53
CA LEU A 194 19.80 -13.66 -16.55
C LEU A 194 21.17 -13.76 -15.86
N ALA A 195 21.35 -14.76 -15.00
CA ALA A 195 22.56 -14.90 -14.18
C ALA A 195 22.97 -16.37 -14.01
N SER A 196 23.22 -17.05 -15.14
CA SER A 196 23.56 -18.48 -15.17
C SER A 196 24.71 -18.84 -14.19
N PRO A 197 24.59 -19.93 -13.42
CA PRO A 197 25.67 -20.43 -12.55
C PRO A 197 26.92 -20.89 -13.33
N ALA A 198 26.77 -21.25 -14.60
CA ALA A 198 27.86 -21.80 -15.42
C ALA A 198 28.95 -20.76 -15.77
N ALA A 199 28.64 -19.47 -15.69
CA ALA A 199 29.62 -18.40 -15.83
C ALA A 199 30.39 -18.25 -14.51
N ASN A 200 31.64 -18.71 -14.48
CA ASN A 200 32.63 -18.49 -13.41
C ASN A 200 32.95 -16.98 -13.27
N GLU A 201 32.00 -16.18 -12.81
CA GLU A 201 32.14 -14.73 -12.65
C GLU A 201 32.26 -14.35 -11.18
N SER A 202 33.22 -13.48 -10.86
CA SER A 202 33.45 -12.95 -9.51
C SER A 202 32.35 -12.00 -9.02
N LYS A 203 31.34 -11.67 -9.86
CA LYS A 203 30.26 -10.72 -9.54
C LYS A 203 29.10 -11.42 -8.79
N PRO A 204 28.55 -10.81 -7.72
CA PRO A 204 27.35 -11.30 -7.03
C PRO A 204 26.14 -11.51 -7.95
N PHE A 205 25.32 -12.53 -7.65
CA PHE A 205 24.14 -12.93 -8.44
C PHE A 205 23.15 -11.79 -8.69
N ASN A 206 22.81 -11.03 -7.66
CA ASN A 206 21.92 -9.86 -7.72
C ASN A 206 22.42 -8.78 -8.68
N ILE A 207 23.73 -8.51 -8.66
CA ILE A 207 24.37 -7.52 -9.54
C ILE A 207 24.26 -7.98 -11.00
N ARG A 208 24.50 -9.27 -11.28
CA ARG A 208 24.36 -9.82 -12.64
C ARG A 208 22.94 -9.71 -13.19
N ILE A 209 21.92 -10.04 -12.39
CA ILE A 209 20.51 -9.88 -12.80
C ILE A 209 20.22 -8.41 -13.08
N ALA A 210 20.56 -7.51 -12.16
CA ALA A 210 20.33 -6.09 -12.32
C ALA A 210 21.02 -5.56 -13.58
N GLU A 211 22.29 -5.90 -13.81
CA GLU A 211 23.06 -5.53 -15.00
C GLU A 211 22.34 -5.96 -16.30
N LYS A 212 21.83 -7.19 -16.37
CA LYS A 212 21.05 -7.65 -17.54
C LYS A 212 19.72 -6.95 -17.72
N ILE A 213 19.02 -6.62 -16.64
CA ILE A 213 17.81 -5.80 -16.72
C ILE A 213 18.16 -4.40 -17.23
N LEU A 214 19.23 -3.79 -16.73
CA LEU A 214 19.71 -2.47 -17.17
C LEU A 214 20.10 -2.48 -18.66
N GLU A 215 20.83 -3.50 -19.13
CA GLU A 215 21.14 -3.69 -20.55
C GLU A 215 19.86 -3.78 -21.40
N LEU A 216 18.89 -4.59 -20.95
CA LEU A 216 17.64 -4.85 -21.66
C LEU A 216 16.76 -3.60 -21.83
N ILE A 217 16.81 -2.66 -20.87
CA ILE A 217 16.09 -1.38 -20.93
C ILE A 217 16.91 -0.24 -21.56
N GLY A 218 18.11 -0.53 -22.06
CA GLY A 218 18.98 0.41 -22.78
C GLY A 218 19.87 1.28 -21.88
N TRP A 219 20.10 0.88 -20.63
CA TRP A 219 20.95 1.56 -19.63
C TRP A 219 22.33 0.89 -19.54
N THR A 220 23.06 0.82 -20.67
CA THR A 220 24.27 -0.03 -20.83
C THR A 220 25.58 0.54 -20.26
N ASN A 221 25.60 1.81 -19.82
CA ASN A 221 26.86 2.53 -19.51
C ASN A 221 26.87 3.10 -18.08
N PHE A 222 26.38 2.34 -17.10
CA PHE A 222 26.35 2.78 -15.71
C PHE A 222 27.67 2.44 -15.01
N ASN A 223 28.12 3.31 -14.10
CA ASN A 223 29.26 3.01 -13.24
C ASN A 223 28.84 1.95 -12.21
N GLU A 224 29.70 0.98 -11.94
CA GLU A 224 29.43 -0.10 -10.99
C GLU A 224 30.12 0.11 -9.64
N ASN A 225 29.56 -0.48 -8.58
CA ASN A 225 30.15 -0.61 -7.24
C ASN A 225 30.64 0.72 -6.64
N ILE A 226 29.76 1.72 -6.61
CA ILE A 226 30.09 3.00 -5.96
C ILE A 226 30.03 2.81 -4.45
N ALA A 227 31.19 2.91 -3.79
CA ALA A 227 31.33 2.76 -2.35
C ALA A 227 31.94 4.03 -1.71
N LEU A 228 31.53 4.30 -0.48
CA LEU A 228 32.05 5.36 0.37
C LEU A 228 32.33 4.77 1.76
N LYS A 229 33.55 4.97 2.27
CA LYS A 229 33.92 4.59 3.63
C LYS A 229 33.98 5.82 4.51
N ILE A 230 33.29 5.79 5.65
CA ILE A 230 33.30 6.86 6.65
C ILE A 230 33.69 6.25 7.99
N TYR A 231 34.76 6.78 8.59
CA TYR A 231 35.19 6.35 9.92
C TYR A 231 34.13 6.68 10.98
N ASN A 232 33.77 5.69 11.80
CA ASN A 232 32.79 5.84 12.87
C ASN A 232 33.47 5.86 14.24
N ASP A 233 33.57 7.06 14.82
CA ASP A 233 34.20 7.30 16.13
C ASP A 233 33.58 6.49 17.29
N LYS A 234 32.35 5.97 17.14
CA LYS A 234 31.68 5.20 18.19
C LYS A 234 31.99 3.71 18.14
N THR A 235 32.25 3.19 16.94
CA THR A 235 32.57 1.77 16.72
C THR A 235 34.07 1.55 16.51
N GLU A 236 34.85 2.62 16.31
CA GLU A 236 36.29 2.58 15.96
C GLU A 236 36.56 1.80 14.66
N GLU A 237 35.56 1.71 13.77
CA GLU A 237 35.60 1.00 12.50
C GLU A 237 35.07 1.89 11.37
N ASP A 238 35.46 1.59 10.12
CA ASP A 238 34.92 2.28 8.94
C ASP A 238 33.54 1.72 8.56
N ASP A 239 32.52 2.57 8.56
CA ASP A 239 31.22 2.26 7.97
C ASP A 239 31.33 2.35 6.44
N GLU A 240 30.96 1.29 5.73
CA GLU A 240 30.93 1.25 4.27
C GLU A 240 29.50 1.41 3.74
N PHE A 241 29.29 2.42 2.88
CA PHE A 241 28.04 2.69 2.19
C PHE A 241 28.20 2.38 0.70
N LYS A 242 27.21 1.72 0.09
CA LYS A 242 27.30 1.28 -1.30
C LYS A 242 26.02 1.55 -2.10
N VAL A 243 26.21 1.90 -3.37
CA VAL A 243 25.21 1.84 -4.44
C VAL A 243 25.79 0.99 -5.58
N ASP A 244 25.00 0.06 -6.12
CA ASP A 244 25.52 -0.92 -7.08
C ASP A 244 25.75 -0.33 -8.46
N PHE A 245 24.85 0.55 -8.93
CA PHE A 245 25.01 1.25 -10.20
C PHE A 245 24.66 2.73 -10.12
N PHE A 246 25.36 3.56 -10.88
CA PHE A 246 25.06 4.98 -11.03
C PHE A 246 25.30 5.45 -12.46
N GLY A 247 24.30 6.12 -13.04
CA GLY A 247 24.39 6.65 -14.40
C GLY A 247 23.43 7.80 -14.64
N ASP A 248 23.49 8.35 -15.85
CA ASP A 248 22.66 9.48 -16.26
C ASP A 248 22.31 9.45 -17.75
N PHE A 249 21.24 10.17 -18.10
CA PHE A 249 20.91 10.50 -19.48
C PHE A 249 19.94 11.68 -19.56
N GLU A 250 19.84 12.30 -20.74
CA GLU A 250 18.81 13.31 -21.01
C GLU A 250 17.42 12.67 -20.89
N SER A 251 16.55 13.29 -20.09
CA SER A 251 15.20 12.80 -19.84
C SER A 251 14.40 12.64 -21.13
N LYS A 252 13.68 11.54 -21.25
CA LYS A 252 12.85 11.24 -22.43
C LYS A 252 11.41 11.75 -22.30
N LEU A 253 11.02 12.13 -21.09
CA LEU A 253 9.67 12.61 -20.77
C LEU A 253 9.65 14.08 -20.35
N LYS A 254 10.81 14.72 -20.14
CA LYS A 254 10.93 16.13 -19.75
C LYS A 254 12.00 16.86 -20.57
N SER A 255 11.66 18.03 -21.10
CA SER A 255 12.59 18.89 -21.83
C SER A 255 13.55 19.63 -20.90
N ASN A 256 14.80 19.81 -21.34
CA ASN A 256 15.84 20.52 -20.58
C ASN A 256 16.07 19.94 -19.16
N THR A 257 15.91 18.62 -19.04
CA THR A 257 16.08 17.85 -17.81
C THR A 257 16.96 16.63 -18.05
N ASP A 258 17.89 16.38 -17.13
CA ASP A 258 18.66 15.14 -17.06
C ASP A 258 18.07 14.21 -15.99
N ASP A 259 18.02 12.91 -16.24
CA ASP A 259 17.68 11.90 -15.24
C ASP A 259 18.99 11.31 -14.70
N ALA A 260 19.21 11.46 -13.39
CA ALA A 260 20.31 10.88 -12.63
C ALA A 260 19.79 9.66 -11.86
N ILE A 261 20.42 8.49 -12.03
CA ILE A 261 19.88 7.22 -11.55
C ILE A 261 20.87 6.53 -10.63
N LEU A 262 20.43 6.23 -9.41
CA LEU A 262 21.11 5.38 -8.44
C LEU A 262 20.35 4.05 -8.39
N VAL A 263 21.06 2.93 -8.45
CA VAL A 263 20.46 1.59 -8.40
C VAL A 263 21.14 0.76 -7.32
N THR A 264 20.33 0.18 -6.44
CA THR A 264 20.74 -0.85 -5.49
C THR A 264 19.97 -2.12 -5.78
N SER A 265 20.62 -3.28 -5.69
CA SER A 265 20.03 -4.58 -5.91
C SER A 265 20.16 -5.46 -4.67
N ILE A 266 19.02 -5.94 -4.16
CA ILE A 266 18.94 -6.94 -3.09
C ILE A 266 18.36 -8.21 -3.69
N HIS A 267 18.94 -9.35 -3.30
CA HIS A 267 18.43 -10.67 -3.66
C HIS A 267 18.29 -11.55 -2.41
N ASP A 268 17.08 -12.05 -2.20
CA ASP A 268 16.76 -13.05 -1.19
C ASP A 268 16.27 -14.34 -1.86
N LEU A 269 16.24 -15.47 -1.14
CA LEU A 269 15.54 -16.66 -1.66
C LEU A 269 14.04 -16.42 -1.73
N THR A 270 13.49 -15.94 -0.62
CA THR A 270 12.09 -15.60 -0.41
C THR A 270 12.02 -14.19 0.14
N TYR A 271 10.94 -13.46 -0.11
CA TYR A 271 10.75 -12.15 0.46
C TYR A 271 10.75 -12.21 2.00
N PRO A 272 11.41 -11.26 2.69
CA PRO A 272 11.47 -11.30 4.13
C PRO A 272 10.11 -10.95 4.74
N LEU A 273 9.80 -11.56 5.89
CA LEU A 273 8.60 -11.23 6.68
C LEU A 273 8.56 -9.75 7.11
N SER A 274 9.72 -9.09 7.17
CA SER A 274 9.86 -7.66 7.48
C SER A 274 10.99 -7.08 6.65
N SER A 275 10.70 -6.02 5.89
CA SER A 275 11.66 -5.31 5.04
C SER A 275 12.27 -4.05 5.66
N LYS A 276 11.97 -3.79 6.94
CA LYS A 276 12.25 -2.50 7.58
C LYS A 276 13.74 -2.17 7.68
N LYS A 277 14.57 -3.14 8.07
CA LYS A 277 16.00 -2.89 8.33
C LYS A 277 16.76 -2.66 7.03
N GLU A 278 16.46 -3.46 6.04
CA GLU A 278 17.08 -3.46 4.71
C GLU A 278 16.71 -2.17 3.97
N ILE A 279 15.43 -1.75 4.00
CA ILE A 279 14.98 -0.47 3.44
C ILE A 279 15.66 0.70 4.14
N GLN A 280 15.76 0.65 5.48
CA GLN A 280 16.44 1.69 6.24
C GLN A 280 17.93 1.79 5.86
N HIS A 281 18.61 0.65 5.73
CA HIS A 281 20.01 0.60 5.31
C HIS A 281 20.21 1.08 3.86
N TYR A 282 19.32 0.68 2.94
CA TYR A 282 19.30 1.17 1.55
C TYR A 282 19.14 2.70 1.49
N HIS A 283 18.17 3.27 2.22
CA HIS A 283 17.96 4.71 2.26
C HIS A 283 19.20 5.44 2.78
N TYR A 284 19.73 4.98 3.91
CA TYR A 284 20.89 5.62 4.53
C TYR A 284 22.13 5.55 3.64
N SER A 285 22.40 4.37 3.05
CA SER A 285 23.54 4.19 2.15
C SER A 285 23.43 5.04 0.88
N SER A 286 22.25 5.05 0.24
CA SER A 286 22.03 5.84 -0.97
C SER A 286 22.06 7.35 -0.71
N GLU A 287 21.61 7.81 0.46
CA GLU A 287 21.72 9.22 0.89
C GLU A 287 23.19 9.62 1.07
N LYS A 288 24.01 8.78 1.72
CA LYS A 288 25.46 9.05 1.87
C LYS A 288 26.21 9.11 0.54
N ILE A 289 25.89 8.20 -0.38
CA ILE A 289 26.47 8.25 -1.72
C ILE A 289 26.01 9.49 -2.48
N PHE A 290 24.74 9.88 -2.37
CA PHE A 290 24.24 11.09 -3.01
C PHE A 290 24.94 12.35 -2.51
N ASP A 291 25.09 12.50 -1.19
CA ASP A 291 25.82 13.62 -0.58
C ASP A 291 27.27 13.68 -1.10
N ASP A 292 27.95 12.54 -1.18
CA ASP A 292 29.31 12.46 -1.72
C ASP A 292 29.39 12.84 -3.21
N LEU A 293 28.43 12.41 -4.02
CA LEU A 293 28.34 12.78 -5.43
C LEU A 293 28.09 14.29 -5.61
N GLN A 294 27.28 14.92 -4.74
CA GLN A 294 27.09 16.36 -4.70
C GLN A 294 28.38 17.09 -4.31
N LEU A 295 29.05 16.65 -3.23
CA LEU A 295 30.31 17.24 -2.75
C LEU A 295 31.41 17.17 -3.81
N LYS A 296 31.48 16.06 -4.56
CA LYS A 296 32.43 15.88 -5.68
C LYS A 296 32.00 16.60 -6.96
N ASN A 297 30.91 17.36 -6.94
CA ASN A 297 30.31 18.04 -8.10
C ASN A 297 30.06 17.09 -9.29
N LYS A 298 29.76 15.82 -9.03
CA LYS A 298 29.33 14.86 -10.05
C LYS A 298 27.85 15.03 -10.41
N ILE A 299 27.07 15.62 -9.50
CA ILE A 299 25.67 16.03 -9.69
C ILE A 299 25.46 17.44 -9.11
N PRO A 300 24.49 18.24 -9.64
CA PRO A 300 23.67 17.99 -10.82
C PRO A 300 24.49 17.96 -12.11
N PHE A 301 23.97 17.33 -13.16
CA PHE A 301 24.61 17.32 -14.46
C PHE A 301 24.44 18.68 -15.14
N LYS A 302 25.51 19.20 -15.75
CA LYS A 302 25.51 20.51 -16.42
C LYS A 302 25.05 20.45 -17.89
N ARG A 303 24.59 19.29 -18.37
CA ARG A 303 24.14 19.12 -19.76
C ARG A 303 22.82 19.87 -20.00
N ASN A 304 21.92 19.87 -19.03
CA ASN A 304 20.64 20.56 -19.09
C ASN A 304 20.40 21.50 -17.90
N SER A 305 19.31 22.25 -17.95
CA SER A 305 18.95 23.25 -16.92
C SER A 305 18.50 22.66 -15.58
N SER A 306 18.09 21.39 -15.58
CA SER A 306 17.57 20.71 -14.40
C SER A 306 18.03 19.24 -14.38
N THR A 307 18.08 18.64 -13.20
CA THR A 307 18.35 17.22 -13.01
C THR A 307 17.31 16.63 -12.06
N GLU A 308 16.70 15.51 -12.43
CA GLU A 308 15.85 14.69 -11.56
C GLU A 308 16.63 13.49 -11.05
N TYR A 309 16.45 13.15 -9.78
CA TYR A 309 17.18 12.08 -9.14
C TYR A 309 16.24 10.89 -8.89
N HIS A 310 16.58 9.74 -9.44
CA HIS A 310 15.83 8.49 -9.32
C HIS A 310 16.66 7.48 -8.54
N ASN A 311 16.11 6.95 -7.46
CA ASN A 311 16.76 5.97 -6.59
C ASN A 311 15.97 4.67 -6.63
N ILE A 312 16.54 3.65 -7.29
CA ILE A 312 15.87 2.42 -7.66
C ILE A 312 16.41 1.28 -6.79
N LEU A 313 15.50 0.61 -6.09
CA LEU A 313 15.78 -0.63 -5.38
C LEU A 313 15.17 -1.80 -6.16
N PHE A 314 16.01 -2.61 -6.79
CA PHE A 314 15.61 -3.94 -7.24
C PHE A 314 15.63 -4.88 -6.04
N TRP A 315 14.48 -5.41 -5.64
CA TRP A 315 14.40 -6.43 -4.60
C TRP A 315 13.78 -7.69 -5.17
N LEU A 316 14.65 -8.61 -5.54
CA LEU A 316 14.28 -9.80 -6.30
C LEU A 316 14.43 -11.07 -5.47
N THR A 317 13.62 -12.07 -5.77
CA THR A 317 13.67 -13.38 -5.10
C THR A 317 13.72 -14.53 -6.11
N THR A 318 14.27 -15.66 -5.66
CA THR A 318 14.37 -16.90 -6.47
C THR A 318 13.29 -17.94 -6.13
N GLU A 319 12.32 -17.57 -5.29
CA GLU A 319 11.15 -18.39 -4.99
C GLU A 319 10.10 -18.30 -6.11
N ASN A 320 9.85 -19.42 -6.78
CA ASN A 320 8.94 -19.49 -7.93
C ASN A 320 7.50 -19.09 -7.58
N SER A 321 7.04 -19.38 -6.36
CA SER A 321 5.72 -18.97 -5.90
C SER A 321 5.58 -17.44 -5.71
N GLU A 322 6.68 -16.72 -5.54
CA GLU A 322 6.70 -15.27 -5.31
C GLU A 322 6.91 -14.44 -6.59
N VAL A 323 7.15 -15.09 -7.74
CA VAL A 323 7.40 -14.42 -9.04
C VAL A 323 6.31 -13.42 -9.40
N ASN A 324 5.06 -13.74 -9.07
CA ASN A 324 3.89 -12.89 -9.34
C ASN A 324 3.36 -12.17 -8.09
N GLN A 325 4.05 -12.27 -6.95
CA GLN A 325 3.61 -11.64 -5.70
C GLN A 325 3.81 -10.12 -5.74
N ASP A 326 2.84 -9.37 -5.23
CA ASP A 326 2.94 -7.93 -4.98
C ASP A 326 3.63 -7.67 -3.64
N PHE A 327 4.96 -7.71 -3.64
CA PHE A 327 5.76 -7.42 -2.46
C PHE A 327 5.73 -5.92 -2.09
N ILE A 328 5.56 -5.06 -3.08
CA ILE A 328 5.42 -3.60 -2.89
C ILE A 328 4.30 -3.30 -1.90
N HIS A 329 3.15 -3.97 -2.00
CA HIS A 329 2.03 -3.77 -1.07
C HIS A 329 2.41 -3.97 0.40
N HIS A 330 3.28 -4.95 0.68
CA HIS A 330 3.74 -5.28 2.03
C HIS A 330 4.88 -4.36 2.50
N ALA A 331 5.78 -3.97 1.59
CA ALA A 331 6.95 -3.17 1.92
C ALA A 331 6.68 -1.66 2.02
N LYS A 332 5.58 -1.15 1.42
CA LYS A 332 5.28 0.29 1.32
C LYS A 332 5.33 1.06 2.65
N ASP A 333 4.90 0.44 3.76
CA ASP A 333 4.84 1.11 5.07
C ASP A 333 6.23 1.35 5.70
N ASN A 334 7.27 0.71 5.14
CA ASN A 334 8.66 0.90 5.54
C ASN A 334 9.34 2.09 4.84
N TYR A 335 8.74 2.65 3.77
CA TYR A 335 9.18 3.90 3.14
C TYR A 335 8.70 5.12 3.93
N ARG A 336 9.24 5.29 5.14
CA ARG A 336 8.86 6.37 6.06
C ARG A 336 9.35 7.72 5.56
N LYS A 337 8.51 8.75 5.71
CA LYS A 337 8.82 10.14 5.31
C LYS A 337 10.17 10.64 5.84
N ASP A 338 10.53 10.25 7.07
CA ASP A 338 11.74 10.73 7.75
C ASP A 338 13.04 10.17 7.14
N TRP A 339 12.96 9.12 6.31
CA TRP A 339 14.10 8.49 5.65
C TRP A 339 14.24 8.87 4.17
N LEU A 340 13.26 9.58 3.63
CA LEU A 340 13.28 9.99 2.23
C LEU A 340 14.00 11.33 2.08
N ASN A 341 14.68 11.51 0.94
CA ASN A 341 15.21 12.79 0.51
C ASN A 341 14.12 13.55 -0.29
N GLU A 342 14.08 14.88 -0.16
CA GLU A 342 13.10 15.73 -0.89
C GLU A 342 13.43 15.91 -2.37
N GLU A 343 14.68 15.66 -2.77
CA GLU A 343 15.18 15.80 -4.14
C GLU A 343 15.04 14.52 -4.97
N MET A 344 14.77 13.38 -4.34
CA MET A 344 14.74 12.07 -4.99
C MET A 344 13.33 11.49 -5.17
N TYR A 345 13.17 10.74 -6.27
CA TYR A 345 12.09 9.79 -6.50
C TYR A 345 12.59 8.38 -6.20
N TYR A 346 11.93 7.65 -5.31
CA TYR A 346 12.31 6.28 -4.97
C TYR A 346 11.43 5.27 -5.68
N TYR A 347 12.03 4.21 -6.22
CA TYR A 347 11.34 3.12 -6.90
C TYR A 347 11.68 1.80 -6.21
N LEU A 348 10.68 1.01 -5.83
CA LEU A 348 10.83 -0.39 -5.43
C LEU A 348 10.37 -1.27 -6.59
N VAL A 349 11.27 -2.07 -7.15
CA VAL A 349 10.98 -3.02 -8.22
C VAL A 349 11.02 -4.43 -7.63
N ASP A 350 9.86 -5.06 -7.53
CA ASP A 350 9.71 -6.46 -7.10
C ASP A 350 9.72 -7.43 -8.30
N ASN A 351 9.63 -8.73 -8.03
CA ASN A 351 9.60 -9.78 -9.05
C ASN A 351 8.48 -9.53 -10.08
N ASN A 352 7.27 -9.20 -9.62
CA ASN A 352 6.12 -8.99 -10.49
C ASN A 352 6.35 -7.83 -11.47
N LYS A 353 6.92 -6.70 -11.02
CA LYS A 353 7.27 -5.57 -11.88
C LYS A 353 8.40 -5.90 -12.85
N ALA A 354 9.47 -6.56 -12.36
CA ALA A 354 10.59 -6.96 -13.20
C ALA A 354 10.15 -7.94 -14.31
N VAL A 355 9.37 -8.96 -13.96
CA VAL A 355 8.86 -9.97 -14.90
C VAL A 355 7.98 -9.34 -15.97
N PHE A 356 7.06 -8.43 -15.60
CA PHE A 356 6.25 -7.72 -16.59
C PHE A 356 7.10 -6.95 -17.60
N LEU A 357 8.09 -6.21 -17.10
CA LEU A 357 8.99 -5.40 -17.93
C LEU A 357 9.81 -6.27 -18.90
N ILE A 358 10.44 -7.32 -18.37
CA ILE A 358 11.27 -8.25 -19.16
C ILE A 358 10.40 -8.98 -20.19
N SER A 359 9.25 -9.53 -19.78
CA SER A 359 8.34 -10.28 -20.66
C SER A 359 7.84 -9.43 -21.83
N SER A 360 7.50 -8.17 -21.57
CA SER A 360 7.06 -7.24 -22.60
C SER A 360 8.16 -6.96 -23.63
N ILE A 361 9.38 -6.69 -23.16
CA ILE A 361 10.52 -6.37 -24.04
C ILE A 361 10.97 -7.60 -24.84
N VAL A 362 11.01 -8.77 -24.21
CA VAL A 362 11.35 -10.04 -24.87
C VAL A 362 10.32 -10.39 -25.94
N THR A 363 9.03 -10.31 -25.62
CA THR A 363 7.96 -10.53 -26.61
C THR A 363 8.11 -9.59 -27.80
N ALA A 364 8.42 -8.31 -27.55
CA ALA A 364 8.68 -7.34 -28.61
C ALA A 364 10.00 -7.57 -29.39
N LYS A 365 11.01 -8.19 -28.78
CA LYS A 365 12.24 -8.61 -29.49
C LYS A 365 11.91 -9.73 -30.48
N ASN A 366 11.18 -10.76 -30.03
CA ASN A 366 10.79 -11.91 -30.85
C ASN A 366 9.81 -11.51 -31.98
N TYR A 367 9.03 -10.46 -31.76
CA TYR A 367 8.23 -9.87 -32.81
C TYR A 367 9.09 -9.03 -33.78
N ARG A 368 9.22 -9.46 -35.04
CA ARG A 368 10.09 -8.82 -36.07
C ARG A 368 11.55 -8.70 -35.57
N GLU A 369 12.19 -9.84 -35.37
CA GLU A 369 13.51 -9.99 -34.72
C GLU A 369 14.64 -9.14 -35.31
N ASP A 370 14.56 -8.80 -36.60
CA ASP A 370 15.55 -8.00 -37.32
C ASP A 370 15.56 -6.51 -36.97
N LEU A 371 14.56 -6.05 -36.21
CA LEU A 371 14.34 -4.65 -35.87
C LEU A 371 14.60 -4.35 -34.39
N THR A 372 15.11 -3.15 -34.11
CA THR A 372 15.38 -2.72 -32.73
C THR A 372 14.09 -2.40 -31.97
N VAL A 373 14.05 -2.75 -30.68
CA VAL A 373 12.99 -2.33 -29.75
C VAL A 373 13.15 -0.85 -29.43
N LYS A 374 12.13 -0.04 -29.74
CA LYS A 374 12.06 1.37 -29.38
C LYS A 374 10.88 1.60 -28.43
N PHE A 375 11.08 2.33 -27.34
CA PHE A 375 10.02 2.78 -26.45
C PHE A 375 9.41 4.07 -27.01
N LEU A 376 8.08 4.17 -26.95
CA LEU A 376 7.39 5.41 -27.28
C LEU A 376 7.51 6.40 -26.13
N TYR A 377 7.81 7.67 -26.43
CA TYR A 377 7.81 8.75 -25.45
C TYR A 377 6.54 9.61 -25.65
N PRO A 378 5.51 9.46 -24.80
CA PRO A 378 4.26 10.18 -24.97
C PRO A 378 4.47 11.70 -24.98
N ILE A 379 3.77 12.39 -25.88
CA ILE A 379 3.78 13.86 -25.92
C ILE A 379 2.94 14.38 -24.76
N THR A 380 3.54 15.24 -23.93
CA THR A 380 2.92 15.95 -22.82
C THR A 380 3.45 17.39 -22.79
N GLU A 381 2.84 18.30 -22.04
CA GLU A 381 3.41 19.65 -21.81
C GLU A 381 4.88 19.63 -21.35
N ALA A 382 5.33 18.54 -20.72
CA ALA A 382 6.68 18.45 -20.17
C ALA A 382 7.76 18.25 -21.24
N ASN A 383 7.44 17.75 -22.44
CA ASN A 383 8.42 17.42 -23.49
C ASN A 383 8.10 18.02 -24.88
N GLN A 384 7.47 19.19 -24.93
CA GLN A 384 7.08 19.86 -26.19
C GLN A 384 8.18 20.70 -26.86
N SER A 385 9.43 20.64 -26.39
CA SER A 385 10.50 21.43 -27.01
C SER A 385 10.71 21.02 -28.47
N PRO A 386 11.05 21.96 -29.37
CA PRO A 386 11.34 21.66 -30.78
C PRO A 386 12.34 20.52 -30.90
N GLY A 387 11.98 19.49 -31.63
CA GLY A 387 12.80 18.30 -31.81
C GLY A 387 12.72 17.26 -30.69
N GLN A 388 11.85 17.36 -29.68
CA GLN A 388 11.53 16.27 -28.74
C GLN A 388 10.12 15.67 -28.93
N ILE A 389 9.27 16.34 -29.70
CA ILE A 389 7.88 15.92 -29.98
C ILE A 389 7.85 14.59 -30.75
N GLY A 390 7.01 13.65 -30.28
CA GLY A 390 6.73 12.40 -30.99
C GLY A 390 7.90 11.42 -31.05
N LYS A 391 8.92 11.62 -30.19
CA LYS A 391 10.12 10.78 -30.19
C LYS A 391 9.85 9.36 -29.68
N ARG A 392 10.68 8.47 -30.19
CA ARG A 392 10.80 7.07 -29.80
C ARG A 392 12.27 6.69 -29.78
N GLY A 393 12.67 5.82 -28.88
CA GLY A 393 14.09 5.52 -28.69
C GLY A 393 14.35 4.25 -27.93
N THR A 394 15.60 3.81 -27.91
CA THR A 394 16.01 2.51 -27.33
C THR A 394 16.19 2.54 -25.81
N LYS A 395 16.06 3.71 -25.18
CA LYS A 395 16.21 3.88 -23.73
C LYS A 395 14.85 3.98 -23.04
N LEU A 396 14.61 3.16 -22.02
CA LEU A 396 13.43 3.26 -21.17
C LEU A 396 13.54 4.53 -20.30
N PRO A 397 12.49 5.37 -20.21
CA PRO A 397 12.44 6.45 -19.23
C PRO A 397 12.45 5.91 -17.80
N ALA A 398 13.13 6.60 -16.86
CA ALA A 398 13.21 6.17 -15.46
C ALA A 398 11.83 5.99 -14.82
N GLN A 399 10.88 6.84 -15.18
CA GLN A 399 9.50 6.82 -14.68
C GLN A 399 8.71 5.57 -15.12
N PHE A 400 9.17 4.85 -16.16
CA PHE A 400 8.51 3.66 -16.69
C PHE A 400 9.04 2.34 -16.10
N ILE A 401 10.03 2.37 -15.19
CA ILE A 401 10.60 1.16 -14.58
C ILE A 401 9.54 0.32 -13.84
N ASN A 402 8.54 0.99 -13.23
CA ASN A 402 7.39 0.37 -12.56
C ASN A 402 6.08 0.56 -13.36
N SER A 403 6.18 0.67 -14.68
CA SER A 403 5.00 0.79 -15.54
C SER A 403 4.13 -0.47 -15.46
N SER A 404 2.82 -0.27 -15.63
CA SER A 404 1.80 -1.33 -15.76
C SER A 404 1.23 -1.36 -17.18
N ILE A 405 1.64 -0.37 -18.00
CA ILE A 405 1.46 -0.33 -19.44
C ILE A 405 2.79 0.05 -20.06
N LEU A 406 3.25 -0.74 -21.04
CA LEU A 406 4.51 -0.48 -21.75
C LEU A 406 4.27 -0.38 -23.26
N PRO A 407 4.32 0.83 -23.84
CA PRO A 407 4.26 1.03 -25.27
C PRO A 407 5.62 0.83 -25.95
N ILE A 408 5.68 -0.10 -26.90
CA ILE A 408 6.85 -0.43 -27.71
C ILE A 408 6.54 -0.25 -29.19
N ILE A 409 7.53 0.21 -29.95
CA ILE A 409 7.47 0.42 -31.40
C ILE A 409 8.53 -0.44 -32.07
N LYS A 410 8.12 -1.11 -33.15
CA LYS A 410 8.97 -1.83 -34.08
C LYS A 410 8.77 -1.21 -35.46
N GLU A 411 9.73 -0.43 -35.92
CA GLU A 411 9.63 0.30 -37.18
C GLU A 411 10.72 -0.11 -38.18
N SER A 412 10.33 -0.12 -39.44
CA SER A 412 11.18 -0.30 -40.63
C SER A 412 10.87 0.84 -41.59
N SER A 413 11.62 0.96 -42.68
CA SER A 413 11.32 1.90 -43.76
C SER A 413 9.87 1.85 -44.30
N ASN A 414 9.17 0.71 -44.20
CA ASN A 414 7.84 0.53 -44.80
C ASN A 414 6.69 0.29 -43.81
N LYS A 415 6.98 -0.12 -42.58
CA LYS A 415 5.95 -0.57 -41.61
C LYS A 415 6.31 -0.19 -40.17
N ILE A 416 5.39 0.47 -39.48
CA ILE A 416 5.39 0.77 -38.05
C ILE A 416 4.39 -0.14 -37.33
N SER A 417 4.92 -1.00 -36.47
CA SER A 417 4.13 -1.85 -35.57
C SER A 417 4.16 -1.25 -34.16
N ILE A 418 2.99 -1.10 -33.55
CA ILE A 418 2.86 -0.53 -32.19
C ILE A 418 2.33 -1.62 -31.27
N LEU A 419 3.14 -1.97 -30.28
CA LEU A 419 2.87 -3.03 -29.32
C LEU A 419 2.57 -2.37 -27.96
N ILE A 420 1.38 -2.60 -27.40
CA ILE A 420 0.99 -2.07 -26.09
C ILE A 420 0.80 -3.24 -25.14
N PHE A 421 1.70 -3.38 -24.18
CA PHE A 421 1.63 -4.42 -23.15
C PHE A 421 0.90 -3.90 -21.93
N CYS A 422 -0.04 -4.68 -21.39
CA CYS A 422 -0.75 -4.36 -20.15
C CYS A 422 -0.53 -5.47 -19.11
N SER A 423 -0.21 -5.07 -17.88
CA SER A 423 -0.03 -6.01 -16.77
C SER A 423 -1.35 -6.47 -16.14
N ASP A 424 -2.46 -5.79 -16.44
CA ASP A 424 -3.78 -6.15 -15.94
C ASP A 424 -4.35 -7.35 -16.70
N SER A 425 -5.31 -8.04 -16.08
CA SER A 425 -6.08 -9.09 -16.72
C SER A 425 -6.95 -8.58 -17.86
N PHE A 426 -7.12 -9.41 -18.89
CA PHE A 426 -8.02 -9.14 -20.00
C PHE A 426 -9.47 -8.96 -19.50
N SER A 427 -10.13 -7.91 -19.99
CA SER A 427 -11.57 -7.68 -19.84
C SER A 427 -12.06 -6.74 -20.93
N GLU A 428 -13.37 -6.74 -21.20
CA GLU A 428 -13.99 -5.83 -22.18
C GLU A 428 -13.65 -4.36 -21.88
N ASP A 429 -13.76 -3.95 -20.61
CA ASP A 429 -13.45 -2.60 -20.15
C ASP A 429 -11.96 -2.25 -20.29
N SER A 430 -11.06 -3.19 -19.93
CA SER A 430 -9.62 -2.98 -20.08
C SER A 430 -9.22 -2.85 -21.54
N LEU A 431 -9.81 -3.65 -22.43
CA LEU A 431 -9.57 -3.57 -23.87
C LEU A 431 -10.04 -2.23 -24.45
N LYS A 432 -11.25 -1.77 -24.12
CA LYS A 432 -11.77 -0.45 -24.56
C LYS A 432 -10.81 0.68 -24.16
N LYS A 433 -10.37 0.70 -22.90
CA LYS A 433 -9.44 1.70 -22.37
C LYS A 433 -8.06 1.64 -23.05
N LEU A 434 -7.56 0.44 -23.35
CA LEU A 434 -6.29 0.26 -24.06
C LEU A 434 -6.37 0.73 -25.51
N ILE A 435 -7.44 0.41 -26.24
CA ILE A 435 -7.66 0.88 -27.61
C ILE A 435 -7.67 2.41 -27.63
N TRP A 436 -8.41 3.03 -26.71
CA TRP A 436 -8.44 4.48 -26.56
C TRP A 436 -7.03 5.06 -26.33
N LEU A 437 -6.27 4.50 -25.39
CA LEU A 437 -4.91 4.97 -25.09
C LEU A 437 -4.01 4.85 -26.33
N THR A 438 -4.12 3.74 -27.06
CA THR A 438 -3.35 3.46 -28.27
C THR A 438 -3.59 4.50 -29.35
N ILE A 439 -4.85 4.85 -29.61
CA ILE A 439 -5.21 5.88 -30.59
C ILE A 439 -4.61 7.22 -30.18
N ARG A 440 -4.71 7.59 -28.89
CA ARG A 440 -4.22 8.88 -28.38
C ARG A 440 -2.69 8.99 -28.38
N LEU A 441 -2.00 7.94 -27.96
CA LEU A 441 -0.54 7.89 -27.93
C LEU A 441 0.08 8.01 -29.33
N THR A 442 -0.60 7.45 -30.33
CA THR A 442 -0.02 7.25 -31.66
C THR A 442 -0.55 8.21 -32.71
N SER A 443 -1.69 8.87 -32.44
CA SER A 443 -2.37 9.76 -33.39
C SER A 443 -2.59 9.12 -34.77
N GLY A 444 -2.77 7.79 -34.83
CA GLY A 444 -2.96 7.04 -36.07
C GLY A 444 -1.70 6.64 -36.84
N LEU A 445 -0.50 6.87 -36.28
CA LEU A 445 0.80 6.60 -36.91
C LEU A 445 1.04 5.10 -37.22
N GLY A 446 0.38 4.19 -36.51
CA GLY A 446 0.61 2.75 -36.65
C GLY A 446 0.03 2.17 -37.93
N ASN A 447 0.79 1.28 -38.57
CA ASN A 447 0.25 0.39 -39.60
C ASN A 447 -0.52 -0.78 -38.98
N GLU A 448 -0.11 -1.20 -37.77
CA GLU A 448 -0.81 -2.20 -36.97
C GLU A 448 -0.63 -1.90 -35.47
N TYR A 449 -1.60 -2.34 -34.68
CA TYR A 449 -1.67 -2.17 -33.23
C TYR A 449 -1.86 -3.53 -32.57
N LEU A 450 -0.86 -3.97 -31.82
CA LEU A 450 -0.86 -5.25 -31.11
C LEU A 450 -1.04 -4.99 -29.61
N LEU A 451 -2.18 -5.40 -29.07
CA LEU A 451 -2.53 -5.20 -27.66
C LEU A 451 -2.31 -6.50 -26.90
N TYR A 452 -1.43 -6.48 -25.91
CA TYR A 452 -0.96 -7.67 -25.21
C TYR A 452 -1.48 -7.75 -23.78
N PHE A 453 -2.10 -8.89 -23.43
CA PHE A 453 -2.51 -9.25 -22.07
C PHE A 453 -1.94 -10.63 -21.71
N SER A 454 -1.62 -10.87 -20.43
CA SER A 454 -0.98 -12.14 -20.03
C SER A 454 -1.93 -13.34 -20.02
N ASP A 455 -3.22 -13.08 -19.86
CA ASP A 455 -4.29 -14.06 -19.67
C ASP A 455 -5.32 -14.06 -20.81
N TYR A 456 -5.03 -13.39 -21.93
CA TYR A 456 -5.88 -13.42 -23.12
C TYR A 456 -5.93 -14.82 -23.72
N ASP A 457 -7.15 -15.30 -24.00
CA ASP A 457 -7.41 -16.54 -24.73
C ASP A 457 -8.20 -16.23 -26.01
N GLU A 458 -7.64 -16.57 -27.17
CA GLU A 458 -8.27 -16.27 -28.46
C GLU A 458 -9.62 -17.00 -28.63
N ILE A 459 -9.74 -18.24 -28.15
CA ILE A 459 -10.94 -19.05 -28.32
C ILE A 459 -12.08 -18.46 -27.50
N GLU A 460 -11.80 -18.08 -26.25
CA GLU A 460 -12.81 -17.55 -25.33
C GLU A 460 -13.14 -16.08 -25.59
N ASN A 461 -12.16 -15.27 -26.01
CA ASN A 461 -12.30 -13.81 -25.98
C ASN A 461 -12.50 -13.16 -27.36
N LYS A 462 -12.35 -13.88 -28.47
CA LYS A 462 -12.45 -13.31 -29.84
C LYS A 462 -13.76 -12.55 -30.11
N ASN A 463 -14.90 -13.06 -29.63
CA ASN A 463 -16.18 -12.38 -29.83
C ASN A 463 -16.25 -11.04 -29.09
N ILE A 464 -15.75 -11.01 -27.84
CA ILE A 464 -15.65 -9.78 -27.03
C ILE A 464 -14.75 -8.76 -27.74
N VAL A 465 -13.61 -9.20 -28.27
CA VAL A 465 -12.71 -8.32 -29.05
C VAL A 465 -13.42 -7.70 -30.24
N ALA A 466 -14.13 -8.50 -31.04
CA ALA A 466 -14.86 -8.00 -32.21
C ALA A 466 -16.01 -7.05 -31.84
N GLU A 467 -16.72 -7.29 -30.74
CA GLU A 467 -17.75 -6.38 -30.22
C GLU A 467 -17.15 -5.04 -29.77
N VAL A 468 -16.03 -5.09 -29.04
CA VAL A 468 -15.34 -3.89 -28.57
C VAL A 468 -14.82 -3.07 -29.74
N ILE A 469 -14.14 -3.67 -30.72
CA ILE A 469 -13.59 -2.93 -31.85
C ILE A 469 -14.72 -2.26 -32.66
N ARG A 470 -15.80 -2.99 -32.96
CA ARG A 470 -16.99 -2.43 -33.66
C ARG A 470 -17.62 -1.26 -32.91
N SER A 471 -17.52 -1.24 -31.57
CA SER A 471 -18.09 -0.14 -30.78
C SER A 471 -17.39 1.21 -30.98
N PHE A 472 -16.20 1.25 -31.57
CA PHE A 472 -15.51 2.50 -31.92
C PHE A 472 -15.95 3.12 -33.26
N ASP A 473 -16.75 2.40 -34.07
CA ASP A 473 -17.28 2.87 -35.37
C ASP A 473 -16.20 3.45 -36.30
N ASP A 474 -15.05 2.76 -36.39
CA ASP A 474 -13.90 3.14 -37.21
C ASP A 474 -13.35 1.94 -37.99
N GLU A 475 -13.70 1.89 -39.28
CA GLU A 475 -13.29 0.81 -40.21
C GLU A 475 -11.75 0.65 -40.29
N ILE A 476 -10.98 1.70 -40.03
CA ILE A 476 -9.51 1.64 -40.06
C ILE A 476 -8.96 0.90 -38.83
N LEU A 477 -9.66 0.96 -37.69
CA LEU A 477 -9.26 0.26 -36.48
C LEU A 477 -9.55 -1.25 -36.58
N GLU A 478 -10.61 -1.65 -37.28
CA GLU A 478 -10.96 -3.06 -37.51
C GLU A 478 -9.83 -3.83 -38.20
N ASP A 479 -9.18 -3.21 -39.19
CA ASP A 479 -8.09 -3.84 -39.95
C ASP A 479 -6.73 -3.80 -39.22
N LYS A 480 -6.56 -2.87 -38.27
CA LYS A 480 -5.25 -2.59 -37.66
C LYS A 480 -5.06 -3.17 -36.26
N ILE A 481 -6.13 -3.39 -35.49
CA ILE A 481 -6.02 -3.84 -34.09
C ILE A 481 -6.02 -5.36 -34.01
N GLN A 482 -5.05 -5.90 -33.27
CA GLN A 482 -4.97 -7.30 -32.90
C GLN A 482 -4.75 -7.41 -31.40
N VAL A 483 -5.44 -8.35 -30.76
CA VAL A 483 -5.22 -8.69 -29.35
C VAL A 483 -4.45 -10.00 -29.31
N GLN A 484 -3.38 -10.05 -28.53
CA GLN A 484 -2.51 -11.21 -28.43
C GLN A 484 -2.18 -11.50 -26.97
N LYS A 485 -1.86 -12.76 -26.71
CA LYS A 485 -1.31 -13.17 -25.42
C LYS A 485 0.20 -12.88 -25.42
N TYR A 486 0.72 -12.41 -24.29
CA TYR A 486 2.16 -12.52 -24.01
C TYR A 486 2.36 -13.47 -22.84
N ASP A 487 3.35 -14.34 -22.93
CA ASP A 487 3.66 -15.22 -21.82
C ASP A 487 4.53 -14.47 -20.81
N ARG A 488 4.15 -14.55 -19.53
CA ARG A 488 5.04 -14.14 -18.44
C ARG A 488 6.19 -15.15 -18.43
N ILE A 489 7.40 -14.67 -18.70
CA ILE A 489 8.59 -15.51 -18.91
C ILE A 489 8.78 -16.51 -17.75
N ASP A 490 8.94 -17.79 -18.10
CA ASP A 490 9.51 -18.84 -17.28
C ASP A 490 11.01 -19.04 -17.61
N ALA A 491 11.73 -19.85 -16.82
CA ALA A 491 13.18 -20.03 -17.00
C ALA A 491 13.56 -20.55 -18.40
N GLU A 492 12.75 -21.40 -19.03
CA GLU A 492 13.08 -22.05 -20.30
C GLU A 492 13.04 -21.08 -21.50
N ALA A 493 12.18 -20.05 -21.46
CA ALA A 493 12.01 -19.10 -22.57
C ALA A 493 13.13 -18.04 -22.69
N LEU A 494 13.87 -17.77 -21.62
CA LEU A 494 14.85 -16.68 -21.58
C LEU A 494 16.20 -17.06 -22.24
N ASP A 495 16.51 -18.36 -22.35
CA ASP A 495 17.82 -18.88 -22.77
C ASP A 495 18.06 -18.67 -24.28
N GLY A 496 16.99 -18.76 -25.09
CA GLY A 496 17.02 -18.46 -26.52
C GLY A 496 17.12 -16.95 -26.84
N VAL A 497 16.70 -16.07 -25.92
CA VAL A 497 16.55 -14.63 -26.17
C VAL A 497 17.82 -13.83 -25.81
N LEU A 498 18.63 -14.31 -24.87
CA LEU A 498 19.91 -13.68 -24.53
C LEU A 498 21.03 -14.03 -25.54
N ALA A 499 20.92 -15.19 -26.21
CA ALA A 499 21.87 -15.65 -27.22
C ALA A 499 21.87 -14.83 -28.53
N THR A 500 20.78 -14.10 -28.83
CA THR A 500 20.64 -13.28 -30.06
C THR A 500 21.29 -11.88 -29.98
N SER A 501 22.01 -11.59 -28.90
CA SER A 501 22.64 -10.28 -28.62
C SER A 501 23.80 -9.87 -29.57
N ASN A 502 24.16 -10.68 -30.57
CA ASN A 502 25.24 -10.39 -31.52
C ASN A 502 24.84 -10.49 -33.02
N SER A 503 23.62 -10.09 -33.38
CA SER A 503 23.27 -9.90 -34.80
C SER A 503 23.13 -8.42 -35.14
N LEU A 504 23.52 -8.04 -36.37
CA LEU A 504 23.43 -6.69 -36.93
C LEU A 504 21.96 -6.26 -37.07
N VAL A 505 21.32 -5.87 -35.96
CA VAL A 505 19.92 -5.39 -35.93
C VAL A 505 19.82 -4.06 -36.67
N LYS A 506 18.85 -3.91 -37.57
CA LYS A 506 18.66 -2.67 -38.34
C LYS A 506 17.92 -1.63 -37.50
N ASN A 507 18.56 -0.47 -37.29
CA ASN A 507 17.95 0.70 -36.67
C ASN A 507 17.51 1.70 -37.76
N GLU A 508 16.44 1.36 -38.48
CA GLU A 508 15.83 2.24 -39.49
C GLU A 508 14.77 3.16 -38.84
N ASN A 509 14.51 4.33 -39.45
CA ASN A 509 13.41 5.23 -39.09
C ASN A 509 12.43 5.29 -40.26
N PHE A 510 11.13 5.31 -39.96
CA PHE A 510 10.10 5.51 -40.98
C PHE A 510 10.07 6.98 -41.45
N ASP A 511 9.95 7.21 -42.75
CA ASP A 511 9.87 8.55 -43.36
C ASP A 511 8.44 9.11 -43.24
N GLU A 512 8.22 9.96 -42.24
CA GLU A 512 6.91 10.54 -41.89
C GLU A 512 6.32 11.45 -43.00
N LEU A 513 7.15 11.93 -43.95
CA LEU A 513 6.71 12.85 -45.02
C LEU A 513 5.86 12.18 -46.11
N LYS A 514 5.79 10.84 -46.17
CA LYS A 514 5.04 10.10 -47.20
C LYS A 514 3.58 9.76 -46.83
N THR A 515 3.14 10.00 -45.60
CA THR A 515 1.86 9.48 -45.09
C THR A 515 1.00 10.56 -44.39
N GLN A 516 1.11 11.82 -44.79
CA GLN A 516 0.17 12.87 -44.34
C GLN A 516 -1.10 12.85 -45.19
N THR A 517 -1.93 11.82 -45.06
CA THR A 517 -3.32 11.93 -45.52
C THR A 517 -4.26 11.11 -44.64
N GLN A 518 -5.23 11.84 -44.08
CA GLN A 518 -6.52 11.37 -43.57
C GLN A 518 -6.56 10.59 -42.25
N LEU A 519 -6.43 11.30 -41.13
CA LEU A 519 -7.24 11.03 -39.93
C LEU A 519 -7.59 12.39 -39.30
N LYS A 520 -8.67 13.02 -39.81
CA LYS A 520 -9.31 14.13 -39.08
C LYS A 520 -10.03 13.52 -37.89
N SER A 521 -9.50 13.72 -36.69
CA SER A 521 -10.10 13.24 -35.44
C SER A 521 -11.55 13.77 -35.31
N LYS A 522 -12.52 12.92 -35.63
CA LYS A 522 -13.93 13.14 -35.27
C LYS A 522 -14.02 13.19 -33.75
N HIS A 523 -14.76 14.18 -33.26
CA HIS A 523 -15.06 14.40 -31.86
C HIS A 523 -15.62 13.13 -31.20
N LEU A 524 -14.90 12.54 -30.26
CA LEU A 524 -15.51 11.70 -29.22
C LEU A 524 -15.62 12.51 -27.94
N ASN A 525 -16.85 12.94 -27.68
CA ASN A 525 -17.30 13.46 -26.40
C ASN A 525 -17.97 12.27 -25.70
N GLU A 526 -17.19 11.44 -25.02
CA GLU A 526 -17.71 10.34 -24.20
C GLU A 526 -17.17 10.45 -22.78
N ALA A 527 -18.08 10.35 -21.82
CA ALA A 527 -17.82 10.54 -20.41
C ALA A 527 -16.75 9.58 -19.86
N PHE A 528 -16.10 10.00 -18.77
CA PHE A 528 -14.92 9.45 -18.08
C PHE A 528 -14.86 7.95 -17.74
N VAL A 529 -15.87 7.17 -18.11
CA VAL A 529 -15.92 5.72 -17.88
C VAL A 529 -15.02 4.97 -18.87
N ASN A 530 -14.90 5.43 -20.12
CA ASN A 530 -14.26 4.68 -21.20
C ASN A 530 -12.83 5.13 -21.60
N ILE A 531 -12.22 6.07 -20.87
CA ILE A 531 -10.92 6.64 -21.23
C ILE A 531 -9.81 6.25 -20.25
N LEU A 532 -8.56 6.25 -20.73
CA LEU A 532 -7.36 6.02 -19.94
C LEU A 532 -6.45 7.27 -19.97
N PRO A 533 -6.73 8.29 -19.14
CA PRO A 533 -6.12 9.59 -19.27
C PRO A 533 -4.61 9.54 -18.96
N TYR A 534 -3.81 10.25 -19.77
CA TYR A 534 -2.38 10.45 -19.53
C TYR A 534 -1.99 11.91 -19.82
N GLY A 535 -0.80 12.32 -19.40
CA GLY A 535 -0.28 13.65 -19.75
C GLY A 535 -1.16 14.76 -19.19
N ASP A 536 -1.43 15.75 -20.02
CA ASP A 536 -2.19 16.94 -19.60
C ASP A 536 -3.67 16.63 -19.39
N ILE A 537 -4.18 15.55 -19.97
CA ILE A 537 -5.56 15.11 -19.80
C ILE A 537 -5.81 14.75 -18.33
N ILE A 538 -4.82 14.23 -17.61
CA ILE A 538 -5.03 13.80 -16.22
C ILE A 538 -4.92 14.95 -15.19
N LYS A 539 -4.21 16.04 -15.55
CA LYS A 539 -3.94 17.17 -14.63
C LYS A 539 -5.21 17.78 -14.01
N PRO A 540 -6.31 18.02 -14.74
CA PRO A 540 -7.52 18.61 -14.18
C PRO A 540 -8.11 17.74 -13.07
N PHE A 541 -8.09 16.41 -13.22
CA PHE A 541 -8.56 15.47 -12.19
C PHE A 541 -7.69 15.57 -10.94
N LEU A 542 -6.37 15.58 -11.11
CA LEU A 542 -5.42 15.68 -10.00
C LEU A 542 -5.47 17.05 -9.29
N LYS A 543 -5.92 18.10 -9.97
CA LYS A 543 -6.07 19.46 -9.41
C LYS A 543 -7.35 19.62 -8.57
N THR A 544 -8.32 18.71 -8.66
CA THR A 544 -9.55 18.79 -7.86
C THR A 544 -9.26 18.75 -6.35
N ASP A 545 -10.08 19.41 -5.54
CA ASP A 545 -9.96 19.38 -4.06
C ASP A 545 -10.36 18.03 -3.45
N ALA A 546 -10.92 17.12 -4.25
CA ALA A 546 -11.23 15.76 -3.82
C ALA A 546 -9.95 14.93 -3.54
N ILE A 547 -8.87 15.23 -4.27
CA ILE A 547 -7.62 14.48 -4.24
C ILE A 547 -6.56 15.27 -3.47
N THR A 548 -6.18 14.75 -2.30
CA THR A 548 -5.12 15.36 -1.48
C THR A 548 -3.75 14.86 -1.93
N ALA A 549 -2.70 15.60 -1.55
CA ALA A 549 -1.32 15.16 -1.74
C ALA A 549 -1.04 13.80 -1.10
N ASN A 550 -1.75 13.44 -0.02
CA ASN A 550 -1.58 12.13 0.60
C ASN A 550 -2.18 11.00 -0.23
N ASP A 551 -3.33 11.22 -0.88
CA ASP A 551 -3.95 10.22 -1.75
C ASP A 551 -3.08 9.95 -2.98
N MET A 552 -2.49 11.01 -3.56
CA MET A 552 -1.51 10.88 -4.65
C MET A 552 -0.30 10.04 -4.23
N LYS A 553 0.23 10.27 -3.03
CA LYS A 553 1.34 9.46 -2.50
C LYS A 553 0.94 8.01 -2.23
N ILE A 554 -0.25 7.76 -1.71
CA ILE A 554 -0.77 6.39 -1.52
C ILE A 554 -0.88 5.68 -2.87
N PHE A 555 -1.40 6.37 -3.89
CA PHE A 555 -1.49 5.84 -5.24
C PHE A 555 -0.11 5.55 -5.85
N LEU A 556 0.83 6.50 -5.77
CA LEU A 556 2.20 6.31 -6.22
C LEU A 556 2.88 5.13 -5.49
N ALA A 557 2.66 5.00 -4.17
CA ALA A 557 3.20 3.91 -3.36
C ALA A 557 2.67 2.53 -3.80
N LYS A 558 1.41 2.43 -4.25
CA LYS A 558 0.89 1.19 -4.88
C LYS A 558 1.63 0.83 -6.16
N LYS A 559 2.15 1.82 -6.90
CA LYS A 559 3.03 1.61 -8.07
C LYS A 559 4.50 1.38 -7.67
N GLY A 560 4.82 1.30 -6.38
CA GLY A 560 6.20 1.21 -5.88
C GLY A 560 6.99 2.50 -6.05
N ILE A 561 6.33 3.66 -6.18
CA ILE A 561 6.97 4.98 -6.30
C ILE A 561 6.76 5.76 -4.99
N PHE A 562 7.85 6.18 -4.36
CA PHE A 562 7.82 6.87 -3.06
C PHE A 562 8.49 8.24 -3.14
N VAL A 563 7.87 9.22 -2.50
CA VAL A 563 8.32 10.63 -2.49
C VAL A 563 8.09 11.26 -1.14
N LYS A 564 9.03 12.08 -0.68
CA LYS A 564 8.89 12.86 0.56
C LYS A 564 7.95 14.05 0.40
N SER A 565 8.08 14.74 -0.73
CA SER A 565 7.39 16.00 -0.98
C SER A 565 5.88 15.84 -0.93
N ALA A 566 5.22 16.76 -0.23
CA ALA A 566 3.77 16.91 -0.24
C ALA A 566 3.30 18.04 -1.19
N ASP A 567 4.22 18.61 -1.98
CA ASP A 567 3.88 19.62 -2.97
C ASP A 567 3.04 19.00 -4.08
N ARG A 568 1.75 19.40 -4.13
CA ARG A 568 0.81 18.93 -5.16
C ARG A 568 1.32 19.20 -6.56
N SER A 569 2.03 20.30 -6.80
CA SER A 569 2.53 20.64 -8.14
C SER A 569 3.57 19.63 -8.63
N LYS A 570 4.52 19.26 -7.76
CA LYS A 570 5.51 18.21 -8.04
C LYS A 570 4.86 16.84 -8.25
N LEU A 571 3.87 16.49 -7.41
CA LEU A 571 3.14 15.23 -7.52
C LEU A 571 2.33 15.14 -8.83
N ILE A 572 1.63 16.22 -9.20
CA ILE A 572 0.88 16.31 -10.46
C ILE A 572 1.83 16.20 -11.66
N SER A 573 2.98 16.88 -11.60
CA SER A 573 4.01 16.81 -12.65
C SER A 573 4.50 15.36 -12.84
N LEU A 574 4.87 14.67 -11.75
CA LEU A 574 5.28 13.27 -11.79
C LEU A 574 4.16 12.36 -12.34
N MET A 575 2.94 12.48 -11.83
CA MET A 575 1.82 11.64 -12.26
C MET A 575 1.44 11.87 -13.73
N SER A 576 1.63 13.09 -14.27
CA SER A 576 1.29 13.39 -15.66
C SER A 576 2.20 12.69 -16.68
N VAL A 577 3.44 12.35 -16.29
CA VAL A 577 4.37 11.63 -17.19
C VAL A 577 4.27 10.11 -17.04
N LEU A 578 3.42 9.60 -16.15
CA LEU A 578 3.16 8.16 -15.99
C LEU A 578 2.00 7.69 -16.87
N LEU A 579 2.04 6.41 -17.25
CA LEU A 579 0.91 5.72 -17.86
C LEU A 579 0.22 4.85 -16.80
N PHE A 580 -1.10 4.99 -16.68
CA PHE A 580 -1.91 4.22 -15.75
C PHE A 580 -2.60 3.09 -16.48
N SER A 581 -2.63 1.93 -15.85
CA SER A 581 -3.42 0.79 -16.32
C SER A 581 -4.91 0.95 -15.98
N PRO A 582 -5.82 0.23 -16.67
CA PRO A 582 -7.25 0.26 -16.34
C PRO A 582 -7.56 0.04 -14.86
N LYS A 583 -6.95 -0.98 -14.24
CA LYS A 583 -7.13 -1.29 -12.81
C LYS A 583 -6.60 -0.18 -11.92
N GLU A 584 -5.45 0.39 -12.24
CA GLU A 584 -4.90 1.52 -11.47
C GLU A 584 -5.81 2.75 -11.53
N LEU A 585 -6.42 3.02 -12.69
CA LEU A 585 -7.38 4.12 -12.80
C LEU A 585 -8.63 3.87 -11.95
N GLU A 586 -9.16 2.65 -11.91
CA GLU A 586 -10.30 2.30 -11.04
C GLU A 586 -9.91 2.38 -9.55
N ASP A 587 -8.75 1.86 -9.17
CA ASP A 587 -8.17 2.03 -7.84
C ASP A 587 -8.03 3.51 -7.45
N PHE A 588 -7.71 4.37 -8.41
CA PHE A 588 -7.63 5.81 -8.19
C PHE A 588 -9.01 6.45 -8.01
N LYS A 589 -10.02 6.04 -8.81
CA LYS A 589 -11.42 6.49 -8.66
C LYS A 589 -12.00 6.10 -7.32
N THR A 590 -11.78 4.88 -6.85
CA THR A 590 -12.27 4.44 -5.53
C THR A 590 -11.72 5.28 -4.37
N LEU A 591 -10.49 5.80 -4.46
CA LEU A 591 -9.94 6.73 -3.46
C LEU A 591 -10.67 8.09 -3.43
N ILE A 592 -11.30 8.48 -4.53
CA ILE A 592 -12.12 9.68 -4.67
C ILE A 592 -13.53 9.43 -4.10
N ASP A 593 -14.13 8.28 -4.44
CA ASP A 593 -15.49 7.91 -4.07
C ASP A 593 -15.64 7.57 -2.56
N VAL A 594 -14.58 7.05 -1.92
CA VAL A 594 -14.60 6.67 -0.48
C VAL A 594 -14.62 7.88 0.47
N LYS A 595 -14.42 9.10 -0.03
CA LYS A 595 -14.52 10.33 0.79
C LYS A 595 -15.94 10.89 0.83
N ASP A 596 -16.91 10.03 1.12
CA ASP A 596 -18.26 10.44 1.48
C ASP A 596 -18.18 11.50 2.60
N ARG A 597 -18.56 12.73 2.24
CA ARG A 597 -18.58 13.90 3.13
C ARG A 597 -19.59 13.64 4.27
N PRO A 598 -19.40 14.24 5.46
CA PRO A 598 -20.31 14.04 6.58
C PRO A 598 -21.78 14.36 6.20
N VAL A 599 -22.64 13.42 6.57
CA VAL A 599 -24.05 13.35 6.17
C VAL A 599 -24.89 14.24 7.09
N ASN A 600 -25.73 15.09 6.50
CA ASN A 600 -26.69 15.89 7.27
C ASN A 600 -28.00 15.10 7.43
N THR A 601 -28.36 14.77 8.66
CA THR A 601 -29.61 14.09 8.99
C THR A 601 -30.71 15.13 9.27
N ILE A 602 -31.83 15.06 8.55
CA ILE A 602 -33.06 15.77 8.90
C ILE A 602 -34.15 14.72 9.08
N ASN A 603 -34.76 14.69 10.27
CA ASN A 603 -35.88 13.82 10.54
C ASN A 603 -37.18 14.58 10.28
N GLU A 604 -38.08 14.01 9.49
CA GLU A 604 -39.50 14.37 9.49
C GLU A 604 -40.27 13.21 10.10
N ILE A 605 -41.12 13.50 11.09
CA ILE A 605 -41.93 12.50 11.79
C ILE A 605 -43.38 12.72 11.40
N PHE A 606 -44.02 11.64 10.95
CA PHE A 606 -45.43 11.61 10.60
C PHE A 606 -46.16 10.66 11.54
N GLN A 607 -47.33 11.07 12.03
CA GLN A 607 -48.21 10.15 12.75
C GLN A 607 -48.98 9.28 11.75
N ILE A 608 -48.98 7.97 11.98
CA ILE A 608 -49.69 7.00 11.15
C ILE A 608 -51.16 7.01 11.56
N LYS A 609 -52.03 7.13 10.57
CA LYS A 609 -53.50 7.13 10.76
C LYS A 609 -54.08 5.72 10.73
N GLN A 610 -53.50 4.85 9.91
CA GLN A 610 -53.93 3.46 9.72
C GLN A 610 -52.76 2.50 9.90
N ASN A 611 -52.90 1.49 10.74
CA ASN A 611 -51.84 0.53 11.04
C ASN A 611 -51.62 -0.50 9.91
N GLU A 612 -51.38 -0.02 8.68
CA GLU A 612 -51.01 -0.82 7.50
C GLU A 612 -49.49 -1.05 7.45
N SER A 613 -49.01 -2.14 6.83
CA SER A 613 -47.58 -2.36 6.61
C SER A 613 -47.03 -1.42 5.52
N LEU A 614 -45.77 -0.99 5.66
CA LEU A 614 -45.12 -0.12 4.65
C LEU A 614 -45.14 -0.76 3.25
N GLU A 615 -44.99 -2.09 3.17
CA GLU A 615 -45.03 -2.81 1.90
C GLU A 615 -46.37 -2.65 1.16
N SER A 616 -47.49 -2.73 1.88
CA SER A 616 -48.82 -2.55 1.29
C SER A 616 -48.98 -1.13 0.73
N VAL A 617 -48.53 -0.13 1.49
CA VAL A 617 -48.66 1.28 1.13
C VAL A 617 -47.76 1.61 -0.07
N PHE A 618 -46.48 1.20 -0.06
CA PHE A 618 -45.56 1.42 -1.17
C PHE A 618 -45.99 0.70 -2.47
N LYS A 619 -46.70 -0.43 -2.36
CA LYS A 619 -47.31 -1.09 -3.54
C LYS A 619 -48.47 -0.28 -4.14
N ARG A 620 -49.21 0.48 -3.32
CA ARG A 620 -50.40 1.26 -3.71
C ARG A 620 -50.05 2.65 -4.27
N ILE A 621 -49.08 3.34 -3.68
CA ILE A 621 -48.71 4.71 -4.09
C ILE A 621 -47.97 4.74 -5.43
N ARG A 622 -48.14 5.84 -6.18
CA ARG A 622 -47.38 6.08 -7.42
C ARG A 622 -46.88 7.53 -7.43
N PRO A 623 -45.83 7.84 -6.63
CA PRO A 623 -45.28 9.19 -6.59
C PRO A 623 -44.76 9.61 -7.96
N ASN A 624 -45.08 10.84 -8.38
CA ASN A 624 -44.54 11.43 -9.60
C ASN A 624 -43.21 12.13 -9.29
N PHE A 625 -42.15 11.77 -10.01
CA PHE A 625 -40.81 12.34 -9.87
C PHE A 625 -40.33 13.16 -11.08
N ASP A 626 -41.15 13.39 -12.10
CA ASP A 626 -40.73 14.02 -13.37
C ASP A 626 -40.14 15.42 -13.18
N ASN A 627 -40.66 16.18 -12.21
CA ASN A 627 -40.29 17.58 -11.98
C ASN A 627 -39.31 17.77 -10.81
N VAL A 628 -38.72 16.70 -10.26
CA VAL A 628 -37.86 16.83 -9.07
C VAL A 628 -36.55 17.56 -9.37
N THR A 629 -36.10 17.60 -10.62
CA THR A 629 -34.89 18.33 -11.06
C THR A 629 -35.19 19.68 -11.71
N GLU A 630 -36.45 20.12 -11.78
CA GLU A 630 -36.84 21.35 -12.47
C GLU A 630 -36.12 22.59 -11.91
N ASN A 631 -35.56 23.45 -12.77
CA ASN A 631 -34.77 24.62 -12.38
C ASN A 631 -33.48 24.33 -11.57
N LEU A 632 -32.95 23.10 -11.62
CA LEU A 632 -31.66 22.73 -11.04
C LEU A 632 -30.67 22.37 -12.16
N ASN A 633 -29.37 22.52 -11.89
CA ASN A 633 -28.32 22.13 -12.84
C ASN A 633 -27.84 20.68 -12.60
N THR A 634 -28.69 19.87 -11.96
CA THR A 634 -28.43 18.50 -11.55
C THR A 634 -29.41 17.55 -12.24
N LYS A 635 -28.89 16.45 -12.78
CA LYS A 635 -29.65 15.36 -13.40
C LYS A 635 -29.68 14.15 -12.47
N LEU A 636 -30.76 13.38 -12.52
CA LEU A 636 -30.84 12.05 -11.90
C LEU A 636 -30.37 11.00 -12.91
N LEU A 637 -29.50 10.10 -12.46
CA LEU A 637 -29.00 8.99 -13.29
C LEU A 637 -29.92 7.76 -13.21
N ASP A 638 -30.55 7.57 -12.05
CA ASP A 638 -31.46 6.45 -11.81
C ASP A 638 -32.89 6.96 -11.60
N THR A 639 -33.87 6.12 -11.95
CA THR A 639 -35.27 6.38 -11.60
C THR A 639 -35.44 6.21 -10.10
N PRO A 640 -35.97 7.21 -9.36
CA PRO A 640 -36.14 7.09 -7.92
C PRO A 640 -37.18 6.02 -7.58
N VAL A 641 -36.76 4.96 -6.88
CA VAL A 641 -37.64 3.86 -6.45
C VAL A 641 -37.31 3.48 -5.01
N PHE A 642 -38.33 3.44 -4.15
CA PHE A 642 -38.20 2.89 -2.80
C PHE A 642 -38.25 1.37 -2.84
N LYS A 643 -37.26 0.72 -2.24
CA LYS A 643 -37.15 -0.74 -2.13
C LYS A 643 -37.17 -1.15 -0.65
N PRO A 644 -37.74 -2.31 -0.29
CA PRO A 644 -37.64 -2.81 1.08
C PRO A 644 -36.18 -3.06 1.45
N ASN A 645 -35.79 -2.73 2.68
CA ASN A 645 -34.48 -3.09 3.21
C ASN A 645 -34.39 -4.61 3.41
N PRO A 646 -33.41 -5.33 2.82
CA PRO A 646 -33.26 -6.78 2.98
C PRO A 646 -33.13 -7.24 4.44
N SER A 647 -32.65 -6.36 5.32
CA SER A 647 -32.40 -6.67 6.73
C SER A 647 -33.54 -6.24 7.67
N ASN A 648 -34.46 -5.37 7.22
CA ASN A 648 -35.53 -4.85 8.07
C ASN A 648 -36.83 -4.64 7.25
N PRO A 649 -37.87 -5.46 7.45
CA PRO A 649 -39.12 -5.37 6.69
C PRO A 649 -39.94 -4.09 7.00
N ASN A 650 -39.60 -3.37 8.08
CA ASN A 650 -40.24 -2.10 8.45
C ASN A 650 -39.47 -0.86 7.93
N GLU A 651 -38.55 -1.06 6.97
CA GLU A 651 -37.69 0.00 6.45
C GLU A 651 -37.68 -0.04 4.91
N TYR A 652 -37.89 1.11 4.28
CA TYR A 652 -37.84 1.29 2.83
C TYR A 652 -36.78 2.33 2.47
N ILE A 653 -35.94 2.00 1.50
CA ILE A 653 -34.78 2.80 1.10
C ILE A 653 -34.92 3.22 -0.36
N LEU A 654 -34.74 4.51 -0.62
CA LEU A 654 -34.49 5.06 -1.95
C LEU A 654 -33.02 5.50 -1.99
N ASP A 655 -32.29 5.06 -3.00
CA ASP A 655 -30.89 5.41 -3.23
C ASP A 655 -30.72 5.74 -4.71
N VAL A 656 -30.31 6.97 -5.01
CA VAL A 656 -30.23 7.49 -6.38
C VAL A 656 -28.98 8.33 -6.56
N ARG A 657 -28.33 8.19 -7.72
CA ARG A 657 -27.17 9.01 -8.08
C ARG A 657 -27.56 10.24 -8.88
N THR A 658 -26.82 11.32 -8.67
CA THR A 658 -26.99 12.60 -9.36
C THR A 658 -25.73 13.04 -10.09
N GLU A 659 -25.92 13.80 -11.17
CA GLU A 659 -24.85 14.38 -12.00
C GLU A 659 -25.07 15.89 -12.14
N ARG A 660 -24.06 16.72 -11.85
CA ARG A 660 -24.08 18.17 -12.08
C ARG A 660 -22.90 18.59 -12.94
N LYS A 661 -23.10 19.55 -13.86
CA LYS A 661 -22.00 20.17 -14.63
C LYS A 661 -21.58 21.52 -14.04
N ASP A 662 -20.32 21.65 -13.65
CA ASP A 662 -19.69 22.91 -13.22
C ASP A 662 -19.18 23.70 -14.44
N PRO A 663 -19.84 24.79 -14.83
CA PRO A 663 -19.44 25.56 -16.01
C PRO A 663 -18.11 26.31 -15.83
N THR A 664 -17.59 26.41 -14.60
CA THR A 664 -16.31 27.08 -14.33
C THR A 664 -15.11 26.13 -14.33
N SER A 665 -15.39 24.82 -14.32
CA SER A 665 -14.39 23.76 -14.41
C SER A 665 -14.11 23.43 -15.88
N GLN A 666 -12.94 22.86 -16.16
CA GLN A 666 -12.64 22.37 -17.52
C GLN A 666 -13.67 21.33 -17.93
N VAL A 667 -14.03 21.27 -19.21
CA VAL A 667 -15.04 20.31 -19.74
C VAL A 667 -14.68 18.86 -19.38
N SER A 668 -13.39 18.57 -19.25
CA SER A 668 -12.84 17.28 -18.82
C SER A 668 -13.00 16.95 -17.33
N VAL A 669 -13.51 17.84 -16.48
CA VAL A 669 -13.74 17.62 -15.04
C VAL A 669 -14.93 18.43 -14.54
N ASN A 670 -15.84 18.80 -15.44
CA ASN A 670 -17.00 19.60 -15.06
C ASN A 670 -18.10 18.73 -14.44
N THR A 671 -18.09 17.42 -14.65
CA THR A 671 -19.07 16.53 -14.05
C THR A 671 -18.74 16.26 -12.57
N LEU A 672 -19.64 16.67 -11.70
CA LEU A 672 -19.63 16.39 -10.27
C LEU A 672 -20.72 15.36 -9.96
N TRP A 673 -20.35 14.29 -9.28
CA TRP A 673 -21.28 13.22 -8.88
C TRP A 673 -21.84 13.48 -7.48
N GLY A 674 -23.11 13.14 -7.29
CA GLY A 674 -23.80 13.17 -6.01
C GLY A 674 -24.60 11.89 -5.77
N ARG A 675 -25.09 11.74 -4.54
CA ARG A 675 -25.94 10.63 -4.08
C ARG A 675 -27.05 11.18 -3.21
N ILE A 676 -28.23 10.60 -3.31
CA ILE A 676 -29.43 10.90 -2.52
C ILE A 676 -29.91 9.60 -1.88
N GLU A 677 -29.95 9.52 -0.54
CA GLU A 677 -30.54 8.39 0.19
C GLU A 677 -31.76 8.85 1.03
N ILE A 678 -32.84 8.09 1.00
CA ILE A 678 -34.02 8.37 1.81
C ILE A 678 -34.45 7.07 2.47
N ILE A 679 -34.56 7.08 3.79
CA ILE A 679 -34.93 5.92 4.59
C ILE A 679 -36.25 6.23 5.28
N CYS A 680 -37.27 5.44 4.98
CA CYS A 680 -38.58 5.50 5.62
C CYS A 680 -38.71 4.32 6.57
N THR A 681 -38.79 4.59 7.87
CA THR A 681 -38.89 3.56 8.92
C THR A 681 -40.22 3.71 9.64
N LYS A 682 -40.96 2.60 9.78
CA LYS A 682 -42.16 2.55 10.62
C LYS A 682 -41.80 2.07 12.03
N GLU A 683 -42.07 2.90 13.02
CA GLU A 683 -41.95 2.57 14.45
C GLU A 683 -43.29 2.80 15.14
N ASN A 684 -43.98 1.71 15.52
CA ASN A 684 -45.33 1.74 16.09
C ASN A 684 -46.32 2.56 15.23
N ASP A 685 -46.95 3.58 15.83
CA ASP A 685 -47.90 4.51 15.19
C ASP A 685 -47.20 5.74 14.57
N THR A 686 -45.87 5.69 14.39
CA THR A 686 -45.11 6.78 13.78
C THR A 686 -44.30 6.31 12.58
N LEU A 687 -44.29 7.12 11.53
CA LEU A 687 -43.42 6.98 10.38
C LEU A 687 -42.30 8.00 10.53
N VAL A 688 -41.08 7.51 10.71
CA VAL A 688 -39.87 8.32 10.77
C VAL A 688 -39.26 8.32 9.37
N VAL A 689 -39.24 9.48 8.73
CA VAL A 689 -38.52 9.68 7.48
C VAL A 689 -37.18 10.31 7.79
N ASN A 690 -36.14 9.52 7.59
CA ASN A 690 -34.77 9.94 7.74
C ASN A 690 -34.17 10.30 6.36
N ARG A 691 -33.75 11.55 6.21
CA ARG A 691 -33.01 12.01 5.01
C ARG A 691 -31.53 11.72 5.23
N VAL A 692 -30.96 10.80 4.46
CA VAL A 692 -29.56 10.36 4.59
C VAL A 692 -28.83 10.58 3.25
N ASN A 693 -27.53 10.85 3.26
CA ASN A 693 -26.67 11.08 2.07
C ASN A 693 -27.19 12.13 1.06
N THR A 694 -26.79 13.40 1.22
CA THR A 694 -26.83 14.37 0.12
C THR A 694 -25.49 15.11 0.05
N VAL A 695 -24.86 15.12 -1.13
CA VAL A 695 -23.49 15.66 -1.31
C VAL A 695 -23.52 17.17 -1.61
N SER A 696 -24.57 17.65 -2.28
CA SER A 696 -24.72 19.05 -2.70
C SER A 696 -26.00 19.73 -2.16
N ARG A 697 -26.06 21.07 -2.26
CA ARG A 697 -27.27 21.84 -1.96
C ARG A 697 -28.43 21.49 -2.91
N GLU A 698 -28.12 21.15 -4.16
CA GLU A 698 -29.11 20.78 -5.18
C GLU A 698 -29.68 19.38 -4.88
N ASP A 699 -28.85 18.42 -4.45
CA ASP A 699 -29.30 17.09 -4.01
C ASP A 699 -30.29 17.19 -2.84
N LYS A 700 -30.09 18.14 -1.92
CA LYS A 700 -31.04 18.43 -0.84
C LYS A 700 -32.39 18.94 -1.36
N VAL A 701 -32.39 19.75 -2.41
CA VAL A 701 -33.63 20.25 -3.03
C VAL A 701 -34.36 19.11 -3.74
N ILE A 702 -33.63 18.26 -4.46
CA ILE A 702 -34.20 17.07 -5.12
C ILE A 702 -34.80 16.12 -4.10
N ALA A 703 -34.06 15.77 -3.04
CA ALA A 703 -34.56 14.92 -1.96
C ALA A 703 -35.85 15.48 -1.32
N LYS A 704 -35.93 16.81 -1.12
CA LYS A 704 -37.14 17.47 -0.61
C LYS A 704 -38.32 17.35 -1.57
N ARG A 705 -38.10 17.47 -2.88
CA ARG A 705 -39.15 17.34 -3.90
C ARG A 705 -39.65 15.90 -4.02
N VAL A 706 -38.73 14.93 -4.02
CA VAL A 706 -39.04 13.49 -3.96
C VAL A 706 -39.92 13.21 -2.74
N MET A 707 -39.52 13.68 -1.56
CA MET A 707 -40.31 13.48 -0.35
C MET A 707 -41.68 14.13 -0.41
N LYS A 708 -41.80 15.37 -0.90
CA LYS A 708 -43.10 16.04 -1.02
C LYS A 708 -44.08 15.25 -1.90
N SER A 709 -43.57 14.63 -2.97
CA SER A 709 -44.36 13.75 -3.84
C SER A 709 -44.85 12.52 -3.08
N VAL A 710 -43.95 11.82 -2.38
CA VAL A 710 -44.28 10.65 -1.55
C VAL A 710 -45.25 10.99 -0.42
N GLU A 711 -45.05 12.12 0.25
CA GLU A 711 -45.91 12.60 1.34
C GLU A 711 -47.34 12.88 0.86
N SER A 712 -47.48 13.48 -0.33
CA SER A 712 -48.78 13.77 -0.94
C SER A 712 -49.54 12.47 -1.26
N GLU A 713 -48.83 11.46 -1.77
CA GLU A 713 -49.39 10.13 -2.02
C GLU A 713 -49.76 9.41 -0.71
N PHE A 714 -48.94 9.50 0.34
CA PHE A 714 -49.27 8.93 1.64
C PHE A 714 -50.50 9.56 2.28
N LYS A 715 -50.71 10.88 2.10
CA LYS A 715 -51.94 11.57 2.53
C LYS A 715 -53.16 11.15 1.70
N GLN A 716 -53.02 11.06 0.38
CA GLN A 716 -54.09 10.55 -0.50
C GLN A 716 -54.46 9.10 -0.18
N ALA A 717 -53.47 8.29 0.19
CA ALA A 717 -53.64 6.91 0.60
C ALA A 717 -54.14 6.75 2.06
N ASP A 718 -54.46 7.86 2.74
CA ASP A 718 -54.93 7.97 4.12
C ASP A 718 -54.02 7.27 5.16
N PHE A 719 -52.73 7.14 4.85
CA PHE A 719 -51.77 6.42 5.68
C PHE A 719 -51.18 7.27 6.81
N ILE A 720 -50.93 8.55 6.55
CA ILE A 720 -50.36 9.52 7.52
C ILE A 720 -51.35 10.65 7.83
N LYS A 721 -51.25 11.26 9.01
CA LYS A 721 -51.97 12.50 9.35
C LYS A 721 -51.42 13.70 8.55
N ASP A 722 -52.24 14.74 8.40
CA ASP A 722 -51.86 15.95 7.63
C ASP A 722 -50.73 16.76 8.29
N GLU A 723 -50.63 16.69 9.62
CA GLU A 723 -49.66 17.43 10.43
C GLU A 723 -48.30 16.72 10.48
N THR A 724 -47.26 17.39 9.98
CA THR A 724 -45.87 16.98 10.15
C THR A 724 -45.34 17.54 11.46
N ILE A 725 -44.79 16.69 12.33
CA ILE A 725 -44.14 17.17 13.56
C ILE A 725 -42.74 17.64 13.19
N LYS A 726 -42.56 18.96 13.10
CA LYS A 726 -41.24 19.62 12.97
C LYS A 726 -40.89 20.27 14.29
N ILE A 727 -39.75 19.89 14.84
CA ILE A 727 -39.25 20.44 16.10
C ILE A 727 -38.56 21.75 15.78
N MET A 728 -39.25 22.84 16.09
CA MET A 728 -38.77 24.19 15.85
C MET A 728 -38.14 24.73 17.15
N PHE A 729 -37.25 25.71 17.02
CA PHE A 729 -36.65 26.41 18.16
C PHE A 729 -37.72 27.01 19.09
N LYS A 730 -38.86 27.41 18.53
CA LYS A 730 -40.03 27.92 19.25
C LYS A 730 -41.08 26.87 19.65
N SER A 731 -40.87 25.59 19.35
CA SER A 731 -41.82 24.53 19.70
C SER A 731 -41.89 24.23 21.21
N PHE A 732 -40.95 24.76 21.99
CA PHE A 732 -40.83 24.54 23.44
C PHE A 732 -41.63 25.58 24.22
N LYS A 733 -42.10 25.18 25.41
CA LYS A 733 -42.95 26.04 26.25
C LYS A 733 -42.24 27.31 26.71
N ASP A 734 -40.97 27.18 27.08
CA ASP A 734 -40.12 28.26 27.57
C ASP A 734 -38.63 27.94 27.30
N ASN A 735 -37.75 28.88 27.64
CA ASN A 735 -36.31 28.71 27.48
C ASN A 735 -35.75 27.54 28.32
N ILE A 736 -36.33 27.29 29.50
CA ILE A 736 -35.92 26.20 30.39
C ILE A 736 -36.19 24.85 29.72
N ASP A 737 -37.39 24.67 29.15
CA ASP A 737 -37.82 23.47 28.46
C ASP A 737 -36.90 23.14 27.27
N ARG A 738 -36.56 24.16 26.45
CA ARG A 738 -35.60 24.00 25.34
C ARG A 738 -34.19 23.64 25.82
N VAL A 739 -33.71 24.30 26.88
CA VAL A 739 -32.38 24.01 27.44
C VAL A 739 -32.33 22.59 28.02
N ASN A 740 -33.35 22.19 28.77
CA ASN A 740 -33.48 20.85 29.32
C ASN A 740 -33.56 19.80 28.20
N PHE A 741 -34.26 20.09 27.09
CA PHE A 741 -34.30 19.21 25.94
C PHE A 741 -32.90 18.96 25.35
N LEU A 742 -32.11 20.01 25.08
CA LEU A 742 -30.76 19.86 24.55
C LEU A 742 -29.79 19.19 25.56
N LEU A 743 -29.92 19.49 26.85
CA LEU A 743 -29.13 18.85 27.91
C LEU A 743 -29.52 17.38 28.11
N SER A 744 -30.75 16.98 27.79
CA SER A 744 -31.21 15.60 27.95
C SER A 744 -30.40 14.60 27.13
N PHE A 745 -29.73 15.04 26.06
CA PHE A 745 -28.81 14.21 25.26
C PHE A 745 -27.53 13.82 26.01
N THR A 746 -27.27 14.36 27.20
CA THR A 746 -26.26 13.86 28.14
C THR A 746 -26.78 12.69 29.00
N ASN A 747 -28.09 12.47 29.06
CA ASN A 747 -28.66 11.33 29.77
C ASN A 747 -28.89 10.15 28.81
N ILE A 748 -27.90 9.26 28.76
CA ILE A 748 -27.85 8.09 27.87
C ILE A 748 -27.96 6.75 28.63
N THR A 749 -28.60 6.73 29.80
CA THR A 749 -28.72 5.51 30.63
C THR A 749 -29.40 4.35 29.91
N SER A 750 -30.22 4.64 28.88
CA SER A 750 -30.88 3.67 28.02
C SER A 750 -29.98 3.08 26.93
N SER A 751 -28.78 3.62 26.70
CA SER A 751 -27.87 3.19 25.63
C SER A 751 -26.88 2.14 26.12
N THR A 752 -26.77 1.04 25.38
CA THR A 752 -25.78 -0.02 25.63
C THR A 752 -24.45 0.22 24.92
N ILE A 753 -24.43 1.15 23.95
CA ILE A 753 -23.27 1.43 23.09
C ILE A 753 -22.48 2.65 23.60
N PHE A 754 -23.15 3.78 23.81
CA PHE A 754 -22.55 5.03 24.27
C PHE A 754 -22.46 5.11 25.80
N LYS A 755 -21.35 5.70 26.27
CA LYS A 755 -20.99 5.92 27.68
C LYS A 755 -20.33 7.29 27.83
N GLU A 756 -20.24 7.76 29.08
CA GLU A 756 -19.48 8.97 29.47
C GLU A 756 -19.70 10.17 28.52
N PRO A 757 -20.93 10.70 28.44
CA PRO A 757 -21.22 11.86 27.61
C PRO A 757 -20.53 13.10 28.19
N GLU A 758 -19.81 13.83 27.34
CA GLU A 758 -19.08 15.03 27.70
C GLU A 758 -19.49 16.20 26.79
N ILE A 759 -20.04 17.27 27.37
CA ILE A 759 -20.35 18.50 26.63
C ILE A 759 -19.02 19.19 26.30
N LYS A 760 -18.77 19.44 25.01
CA LYS A 760 -17.58 20.13 24.50
C LYS A 760 -17.82 21.60 24.24
N SER A 761 -19.01 21.96 23.77
CA SER A 761 -19.37 23.38 23.59
C SER A 761 -20.88 23.59 23.56
N ILE A 762 -21.29 24.82 23.89
CA ILE A 762 -22.65 25.30 23.65
C ILE A 762 -22.62 26.64 22.91
N LYS A 763 -23.65 26.90 22.10
CA LYS A 763 -23.89 28.20 21.45
C LYS A 763 -25.21 28.77 21.91
N PHE A 764 -25.21 30.00 22.42
CA PHE A 764 -26.40 30.67 22.91
C PHE A 764 -26.32 32.18 22.73
N LYS A 765 -27.47 32.83 22.89
CA LYS A 765 -27.59 34.27 23.12
C LYS A 765 -28.43 34.50 24.37
N PHE A 766 -28.29 35.64 25.04
CA PHE A 766 -29.21 36.00 26.11
C PHE A 766 -30.57 36.42 25.53
N ASP A 767 -31.65 36.05 26.21
CA ASP A 767 -32.98 36.52 25.86
C ASP A 767 -33.07 38.03 26.15
N ASP A 768 -33.57 38.79 25.18
CA ASP A 768 -33.64 40.23 25.26
C ASP A 768 -34.78 40.69 26.20
N VAL A 769 -35.72 39.78 26.51
CA VAL A 769 -36.93 39.98 27.31
C VAL A 769 -36.71 39.74 28.81
N GLU A 770 -35.80 38.84 29.17
CA GLU A 770 -35.54 38.44 30.56
C GLU A 770 -34.47 39.32 31.22
N ASP A 771 -34.51 39.45 32.56
CA ASP A 771 -33.53 40.26 33.30
C ASP A 771 -32.18 39.54 33.38
N ILE A 772 -31.20 40.02 32.61
CA ILE A 772 -29.88 39.40 32.50
C ILE A 772 -29.06 39.78 33.75
N PRO A 773 -28.44 38.81 34.45
CA PRO A 773 -27.61 39.10 35.61
C PRO A 773 -26.52 40.13 35.31
N GLU A 774 -26.26 41.04 36.27
CA GLU A 774 -25.32 42.17 36.15
C GLU A 774 -23.95 41.76 35.53
N ALA A 775 -23.45 40.57 35.87
CA ALA A 775 -22.18 40.02 35.40
C ALA A 775 -22.12 39.72 33.89
N PHE A 776 -23.27 39.67 33.19
CA PHE A 776 -23.36 39.29 31.78
C PHE A 776 -23.96 40.38 30.88
N LYS A 777 -24.31 41.55 31.42
CA LYS A 777 -24.90 42.68 30.67
C LYS A 777 -24.04 43.11 29.47
N ASP A 778 -22.71 43.11 29.60
CA ASP A 778 -21.77 43.48 28.53
C ASP A 778 -21.74 42.50 27.34
N LYS A 779 -22.37 41.33 27.49
CA LYS A 779 -22.40 40.25 26.49
C LYS A 779 -23.78 40.06 25.85
N LYS A 780 -24.75 40.91 26.16
CA LYS A 780 -26.17 40.80 25.74
C LYS A 780 -26.38 40.61 24.22
N ASP A 781 -25.66 41.37 23.39
CA ASP A 781 -25.89 41.41 21.94
C ASP A 781 -25.02 40.48 21.10
N LYS A 782 -24.21 39.61 21.72
CA LYS A 782 -23.26 38.74 21.01
C LYS A 782 -23.75 37.30 20.97
N ASP A 783 -23.55 36.63 19.84
CA ASP A 783 -23.58 35.16 19.78
C ASP A 783 -22.41 34.65 20.64
N LEU A 784 -22.72 33.90 21.69
CA LEU A 784 -21.72 33.34 22.58
C LEU A 784 -21.54 31.86 22.26
N ILE A 785 -20.28 31.45 22.06
CA ILE A 785 -19.90 30.04 22.02
C ILE A 785 -18.97 29.80 23.19
N THR A 786 -19.38 28.92 24.09
CA THR A 786 -18.58 28.51 25.24
C THR A 786 -18.00 27.13 24.97
N TYR A 787 -16.69 26.99 25.08
CA TYR A 787 -15.98 25.72 24.98
C TYR A 787 -15.63 25.19 26.38
N PHE A 788 -15.88 23.90 26.62
CA PHE A 788 -15.56 23.22 27.87
C PHE A 788 -14.39 22.26 27.63
N SER A 789 -13.27 22.51 28.29
CA SER A 789 -12.10 21.62 28.32
C SER A 789 -11.36 21.79 29.64
N GLY A 790 -10.85 20.68 30.21
CA GLY A 790 -9.85 20.62 31.28
C GLY A 790 -9.81 21.80 32.27
N ARG A 791 -10.34 21.59 33.48
CA ARG A 791 -10.46 22.53 34.63
C ARG A 791 -11.63 23.53 34.63
N ASN A 792 -12.33 23.76 33.51
CA ASN A 792 -13.54 24.61 33.45
C ASN A 792 -14.88 23.83 33.52
N LEU A 793 -15.00 22.89 34.46
CA LEU A 793 -16.27 22.17 34.73
C LEU A 793 -17.33 23.05 35.44
N SER A 794 -16.94 24.19 36.01
CA SER A 794 -17.83 25.11 36.72
C SER A 794 -18.94 25.70 35.83
N GLY A 795 -18.65 25.94 34.55
CA GLY A 795 -19.63 26.49 33.60
C GLY A 795 -20.82 25.57 33.30
N ILE A 796 -20.68 24.25 33.49
CA ILE A 796 -21.80 23.29 33.34
C ILE A 796 -22.76 23.38 34.53
N ASN A 797 -22.24 23.65 35.74
CA ASN A 797 -23.07 23.86 36.92
C ASN A 797 -23.91 25.14 36.78
N GLU A 798 -23.35 26.20 36.22
CA GLU A 798 -24.03 27.47 35.94
C GLU A 798 -25.19 27.30 34.93
N ILE A 799 -25.02 26.47 33.88
CA ILE A 799 -26.08 26.15 32.90
C ILE A 799 -27.17 25.25 33.48
N SER A 800 -26.88 24.56 34.58
CA SER A 800 -27.85 23.69 35.25
C SER A 800 -28.79 24.46 36.18
N GLU A 801 -28.47 25.70 36.54
CA GLU A 801 -29.32 26.56 37.36
C GLU A 801 -30.52 27.11 36.58
N ASP A 802 -31.72 26.96 37.13
CA ASP A 802 -32.96 27.33 36.42
C ASP A 802 -33.05 28.83 36.11
N ASP A 803 -32.48 29.69 36.96
CA ASP A 803 -32.44 31.13 36.70
C ASP A 803 -31.53 31.51 35.53
N PHE A 804 -30.44 30.76 35.33
CA PHE A 804 -29.60 30.93 34.16
C PHE A 804 -30.26 30.35 32.90
N LYS A 805 -30.94 29.19 33.00
CA LYS A 805 -31.68 28.61 31.86
C LYS A 805 -32.78 29.53 31.32
N LYS A 806 -33.48 30.26 32.19
CA LYS A 806 -34.53 31.22 31.79
C LYS A 806 -34.01 32.28 30.82
N VAL A 807 -32.79 32.78 31.05
CA VAL A 807 -32.21 33.87 30.24
C VAL A 807 -31.50 33.37 28.98
N LEU A 808 -31.47 32.05 28.70
CA LEU A 808 -30.70 31.45 27.61
C LEU A 808 -31.54 31.09 26.37
N LEU A 809 -31.23 31.74 25.26
CA LEU A 809 -31.57 31.29 23.92
C LEU A 809 -30.52 30.28 23.43
N LEU A 810 -30.55 29.06 23.98
CA LEU A 810 -29.62 27.98 23.62
C LEU A 810 -29.94 27.39 22.24
N GLU A 811 -29.01 27.52 21.29
CA GLU A 811 -29.16 27.11 19.89
C GLU A 811 -28.47 25.78 19.57
N GLU A 812 -27.30 25.53 20.15
CA GLU A 812 -26.46 24.37 19.84
C GLU A 812 -25.79 23.80 21.09
N ILE A 813 -25.69 22.47 21.14
CA ILE A 813 -24.84 21.72 22.06
C ILE A 813 -24.02 20.69 21.28
N TYR A 814 -22.72 20.62 21.59
CA TYR A 814 -21.79 19.65 21.02
C TYR A 814 -21.36 18.67 22.09
N ILE A 815 -21.72 17.39 21.94
CA ILE A 815 -21.50 16.34 22.93
C ILE A 815 -20.57 15.29 22.33
N THR A 816 -19.62 14.80 23.11
CA THR A 816 -18.79 13.65 22.77
C THR A 816 -19.14 12.48 23.67
N TYR A 817 -19.45 11.34 23.05
CA TYR A 817 -19.73 10.07 23.70
C TYR A 817 -18.52 9.16 23.57
N LYS A 818 -18.20 8.41 24.63
CA LYS A 818 -17.36 7.22 24.51
C LYS A 818 -18.21 6.04 24.06
N TYR A 819 -17.63 5.08 23.36
CA TYR A 819 -18.29 3.81 23.06
C TYR A 819 -17.33 2.62 23.23
N ASP A 820 -17.93 1.48 23.57
CA ASP A 820 -17.27 0.17 23.55
C ASP A 820 -18.11 -0.78 22.68
N HIS A 821 -17.77 -0.95 21.41
CA HIS A 821 -18.55 -1.73 20.44
C HIS A 821 -17.63 -2.41 19.39
N TYR A 822 -17.98 -3.60 18.89
CA TYR A 822 -17.15 -4.39 17.96
C TYR A 822 -15.69 -4.62 18.39
N ASN A 823 -15.45 -4.99 19.66
CA ASN A 823 -14.11 -5.17 20.25
C ASN A 823 -13.22 -3.91 20.25
N LEU A 824 -13.75 -2.75 19.86
CA LEU A 824 -13.11 -1.46 20.04
C LEU A 824 -13.46 -0.93 21.43
N LYS A 825 -12.44 -0.58 22.20
CA LYS A 825 -12.59 0.01 23.53
C LYS A 825 -12.21 1.48 23.49
N ASN A 826 -12.95 2.33 24.20
CA ASN A 826 -12.68 3.77 24.34
C ASN A 826 -12.66 4.54 23.00
N GLY A 827 -13.58 4.23 22.08
CA GLY A 827 -13.77 5.05 20.88
C GLY A 827 -14.55 6.33 21.20
N PHE A 828 -14.44 7.35 20.35
CA PHE A 828 -15.14 8.63 20.52
C PHE A 828 -16.09 8.91 19.36
N TYR A 829 -17.31 9.31 19.69
CA TYR A 829 -18.34 9.71 18.74
C TYR A 829 -18.92 11.04 19.18
N SER A 830 -18.77 12.07 18.34
CA SER A 830 -19.25 13.41 18.68
C SER A 830 -20.51 13.74 17.89
N VAL A 831 -21.49 14.33 18.54
CA VAL A 831 -22.74 14.75 17.91
C VAL A 831 -23.00 16.21 18.25
N LYS A 832 -23.29 16.99 17.22
CA LYS A 832 -23.77 18.36 17.36
C LYS A 832 -25.29 18.36 17.23
N TYR A 833 -25.99 18.80 18.26
CA TYR A 833 -27.44 19.02 18.23
C TYR A 833 -27.70 20.51 18.15
N ASN A 834 -28.41 20.97 17.12
CA ASN A 834 -28.67 22.41 16.97
C ASN A 834 -30.00 22.71 16.28
N PHE A 835 -30.38 24.00 16.33
CA PHE A 835 -31.57 24.54 15.67
C PHE A 835 -31.24 25.34 14.40
N SER A 836 -30.33 24.86 13.55
CA SER A 836 -30.10 25.44 12.21
C SER A 836 -29.89 26.96 12.17
N ASP A 837 -28.99 27.48 13.01
CA ASP A 837 -28.69 28.92 13.13
C ASP A 837 -29.92 29.78 13.48
N ALA A 838 -30.86 29.25 14.28
CA ALA A 838 -32.09 29.94 14.68
C ALA A 838 -31.86 31.38 15.18
N LEU A 839 -30.76 31.66 15.89
CA LEU A 839 -30.48 33.00 16.45
C LEU A 839 -30.17 34.05 15.37
N LYS A 840 -29.80 33.62 14.16
CA LYS A 840 -29.47 34.50 13.02
C LYS A 840 -30.63 34.69 12.06
N ASN A 841 -31.69 33.89 12.18
CA ASN A 841 -32.82 33.95 11.28
C ASN A 841 -33.67 35.22 11.53
N LYS A 842 -34.20 35.79 10.44
CA LYS A 842 -35.05 37.00 10.45
C LYS A 842 -36.34 36.70 9.67
N PRO A 843 -37.50 37.27 10.05
CA PRO A 843 -37.70 38.27 11.11
C PRO A 843 -37.72 37.71 12.53
N GLU A 844 -37.93 36.40 12.71
CA GLU A 844 -38.01 35.73 14.02
C GLU A 844 -36.83 34.77 14.22
N LYS A 845 -36.37 34.63 15.48
CA LYS A 845 -35.35 33.66 15.89
C LYS A 845 -35.97 32.25 15.92
N ASP A 846 -35.96 31.56 14.79
CA ASP A 846 -36.57 30.23 14.66
C ASP A 846 -35.75 29.31 13.75
N GLY A 847 -35.78 28.00 13.97
CA GLY A 847 -35.00 27.04 13.20
C GLY A 847 -35.33 25.59 13.54
N VAL A 848 -35.05 24.68 12.60
CA VAL A 848 -35.38 23.25 12.75
C VAL A 848 -34.28 22.54 13.51
N PHE A 849 -34.67 21.69 14.47
CA PHE A 849 -33.77 20.80 15.19
C PHE A 849 -33.10 19.79 14.25
N LYS A 850 -31.77 19.68 14.31
CA LYS A 850 -30.98 18.70 13.57
C LYS A 850 -29.83 18.16 14.43
N SER A 851 -29.32 17.00 14.03
CA SER A 851 -28.13 16.37 14.62
C SER A 851 -27.08 16.12 13.55
N GLU A 852 -25.83 16.52 13.80
CA GLU A 852 -24.70 16.31 12.91
C GLU A 852 -23.68 15.38 13.62
N PRO A 853 -23.70 14.07 13.34
CA PRO A 853 -22.79 13.12 13.95
C PRO A 853 -21.40 13.13 13.29
N ASN A 854 -20.38 12.81 14.06
CA ASN A 854 -18.99 12.75 13.64
C ASN A 854 -18.24 11.63 14.38
N LEU A 855 -17.76 10.63 13.63
CA LEU A 855 -16.94 9.55 14.18
C LEU A 855 -15.47 9.95 14.23
N TYR A 856 -14.86 9.88 15.41
CA TYR A 856 -13.42 10.07 15.54
C TYR A 856 -12.66 8.86 14.96
N MET A 857 -11.88 9.11 13.91
CA MET A 857 -11.11 8.08 13.19
C MET A 857 -9.81 7.73 13.92
N SER A 858 -9.92 6.99 15.02
CA SER A 858 -8.76 6.45 15.74
C SER A 858 -7.99 5.42 14.89
N SER A 859 -6.76 5.09 15.28
CA SER A 859 -5.95 4.06 14.61
C SER A 859 -6.60 2.68 14.62
N GLN A 860 -7.49 2.39 15.57
CA GLN A 860 -8.22 1.12 15.65
C GLN A 860 -9.46 1.14 14.75
N VAL A 861 -10.20 2.26 14.71
CA VAL A 861 -11.36 2.44 13.82
C VAL A 861 -10.94 2.36 12.35
N LYS A 862 -9.78 2.92 11.99
CA LYS A 862 -9.22 2.87 10.62
C LYS A 862 -8.85 1.45 10.15
N LYS A 863 -8.71 0.49 11.07
CA LYS A 863 -8.38 -0.91 10.75
C LYS A 863 -9.62 -1.79 10.55
N LEU A 864 -10.83 -1.26 10.79
CA LEU A 864 -12.06 -2.02 10.58
C LEU A 864 -12.24 -2.34 9.10
N ALA A 865 -12.62 -3.59 8.80
CA ALA A 865 -12.91 -4.04 7.44
C ALA A 865 -14.11 -3.30 6.80
N ASN A 866 -15.05 -2.81 7.61
CA ASN A 866 -16.21 -2.06 7.14
C ASN A 866 -16.57 -0.91 8.11
N ILE A 867 -15.94 0.25 7.90
CA ILE A 867 -16.16 1.45 8.72
C ILE A 867 -17.57 2.01 8.53
N ASP A 868 -18.17 1.86 7.36
CA ASP A 868 -19.48 2.45 7.06
C ASP A 868 -20.63 1.68 7.71
N LEU A 869 -20.52 0.35 7.78
CA LEU A 869 -21.41 -0.47 8.62
C LEU A 869 -21.35 0.00 10.07
N PHE A 870 -20.14 0.23 10.58
CA PHE A 870 -19.92 0.68 11.95
C PHE A 870 -20.50 2.07 12.21
N LYS A 871 -20.26 3.05 11.32
CA LYS A 871 -20.88 4.38 11.40
C LYS A 871 -22.41 4.30 11.39
N ARG A 872 -22.98 3.41 10.56
CA ARG A 872 -24.43 3.22 10.44
C ARG A 872 -25.03 2.75 11.76
N GLU A 873 -24.38 1.81 12.45
CA GLU A 873 -24.85 1.35 13.76
C GLU A 873 -24.79 2.43 14.84
N LEU A 874 -23.68 3.17 14.93
CA LEU A 874 -23.57 4.30 15.86
C LEU A 874 -24.61 5.38 15.57
N SER A 875 -24.89 5.64 14.30
CA SER A 875 -25.92 6.59 13.88
C SER A 875 -27.32 6.10 14.25
N LYS A 876 -27.63 4.81 14.05
CA LYS A 876 -28.90 4.20 14.47
C LYS A 876 -29.16 4.37 15.97
N GLU A 877 -28.12 4.20 16.79
CA GLU A 877 -28.26 4.38 18.24
C GLU A 877 -28.52 5.84 18.63
N ILE A 878 -27.88 6.81 17.98
CA ILE A 878 -28.20 8.23 18.21
C ILE A 878 -29.65 8.55 17.80
N GLU A 879 -30.14 7.97 16.70
CA GLU A 879 -31.54 8.16 16.30
C GLU A 879 -32.52 7.56 17.31
N ARG A 880 -32.20 6.38 17.86
CA ARG A 880 -32.98 5.78 18.95
C ARG A 880 -33.04 6.68 20.18
N ILE A 881 -31.89 7.22 20.61
CA ILE A 881 -31.81 8.17 21.73
C ILE A 881 -32.63 9.42 21.43
N LYS A 882 -32.56 9.96 20.21
CA LYS A 882 -33.39 11.12 19.81
C LYS A 882 -34.87 10.82 19.99
N LEU A 883 -35.37 9.72 19.43
CA LEU A 883 -36.79 9.36 19.54
C LEU A 883 -37.23 9.19 20.99
N GLU A 884 -36.39 8.61 21.85
CA GLU A 884 -36.63 8.54 23.29
C GLU A 884 -36.79 9.93 23.93
N LYS A 885 -35.90 10.88 23.61
CA LYS A 885 -36.00 12.25 24.15
C LYS A 885 -37.23 12.98 23.62
N LEU A 886 -37.64 12.74 22.38
CA LEU A 886 -38.88 13.32 21.86
C LEU A 886 -40.11 12.85 22.64
N LYS A 887 -40.17 11.56 23.00
CA LYS A 887 -41.24 11.02 23.85
C LYS A 887 -41.18 11.58 25.27
N GLN A 888 -39.98 11.65 25.86
CA GLN A 888 -39.78 12.17 27.21
C GLN A 888 -40.28 13.63 27.37
N PHE A 889 -40.14 14.44 26.33
CA PHE A 889 -40.58 15.84 26.30
C PHE A 889 -41.99 16.01 25.71
N ASN A 890 -42.76 14.93 25.54
CA ASN A 890 -44.12 14.93 24.97
C ASN A 890 -44.23 15.62 23.60
N ILE A 891 -43.16 15.58 22.81
CA ILE A 891 -43.13 16.14 21.44
C ILE A 891 -43.78 15.13 20.47
N ILE A 892 -43.62 13.84 20.74
CA ILE A 892 -44.27 12.74 20.04
C ILE A 892 -44.86 11.77 21.06
N GLU A 893 -45.91 11.02 20.67
CA GLU A 893 -46.59 10.02 21.51
C GLU A 893 -45.76 8.74 21.74
#